data_AF-A0A9P0TNP8-F1
#
_entry.id   AF-A0A9P0TNP8-F1
#
_cell.length_a   1.000
_cell.length_b   1.000
_cell.length_c   1.000
_cell.angle_alpha   90.00
_cell.angle_beta   90.00
_cell.angle_gamma   90.00
#
_symmetry.space_group_name_H-M   'P 1'
#
loop_
_entity.id
_entity.type
_entity.pdbx_description
1 polymer ?
#
loop_
_entity_poly.entity_id
_entity_poly.type
_entity_poly.pdbx_seq_one_letter_code
_entity_poly.pdbx_strand_id
1 'polypeptide(L)'
;MLSIAISSVMDNRMNEPNQNEQNSIFITNLQHGETVNYSLVIIKGIITYGACNNYEKIRCKSNRNKTESFWEVYNREFKVLIELEKGDNVIDLEFTGLHKTNLLLRYEPRKTNLRVTPVYIICQGHDGCFQCPPEINNSIESACARIAFGSKIIQSVTAEKLHESGVGRKTFQLEHEVDTKSPECLVFRSALNVNKARKMKQDELWTHFGRELMLSELGSNERKFLGFISCTRFKGTDIDKPLTHDEIVSYTEAYAALGGGGLALFGTACLYTWPSSVSDIVPKLLDPNPVNTKRFMDDSGYRGTIGGCFATTLGSVFHELGHTFDLGHTKDGIMGRGFDNIDRVFLVGEKRSAATKDNNNFNGKPVQHSTVSLQRNINVTMNVAEPLRVLGPRSKTTLGNFVSMSKSDIVRRSPNVTPITRPSSVYSTITNRMADSKRNANRNNGNDTVYWPRNCAVLLSYHRWFNNEFGRERQAITRYLKFDKNKMMILSTAGLRIVEVRDESNADKSPGYKEVINLLLSNWQYLIHLVIEMESRFSFEDLNYFPPLENGHINIIKFLKASSDLLSIVDCFGKLLKPVKQDMQGNIEKIKNNFVLDERSCLLDLMLKETNAGGNIGAEATLWLNRALLFFELTFKEILEHLKEKREINMKIIFNTAYQGSVKKYHNWAVQKLFMVICQLSPTFPQIISSLGLENRDCFEEKMTLFNDSLHVVRCAIDNFFIDNSLFCDA
;
A
#
# COMPACT_ATOMS: atom_id res chain seq x y z
N MET A 1 -25.74 63.07 -62.57
CA MET A 1 -25.47 62.48 -61.23
C MET A 1 -24.28 61.55 -61.36
N LEU A 2 -23.31 61.77 -60.46
CA LEU A 2 -22.12 60.99 -60.10
C LEU A 2 -21.34 60.19 -61.15
N SER A 3 -20.09 60.62 -61.30
CA SER A 3 -18.96 59.98 -61.99
C SER A 3 -18.28 58.95 -61.10
N ILE A 4 -17.88 57.80 -61.66
CA ILE A 4 -16.69 57.04 -61.24
C ILE A 4 -16.00 56.52 -62.51
N ALA A 5 -14.70 56.82 -62.62
CA ALA A 5 -13.78 56.31 -63.62
C ALA A 5 -12.44 55.95 -62.95
N ILE A 6 -11.60 55.24 -63.72
CA ILE A 6 -10.13 55.01 -63.57
C ILE A 6 -9.81 53.73 -62.77
N SER A 7 -9.29 52.64 -63.37
CA SER A 7 -8.01 52.38 -64.10
C SER A 7 -6.83 52.00 -63.17
N SER A 8 -6.08 51.00 -63.63
CA SER A 8 -4.97 50.29 -63.00
C SER A 8 -3.68 51.11 -62.86
N VAL A 9 -3.10 51.18 -61.65
CA VAL A 9 -1.66 51.39 -61.40
C VAL A 9 -1.28 50.70 -60.07
N MET A 10 -0.08 50.13 -60.05
CA MET A 10 0.63 49.51 -58.92
C MET A 10 0.60 50.35 -57.64
N ASP A 11 0.53 49.69 -56.47
CA ASP A 11 1.02 50.31 -55.24
C ASP A 11 1.74 49.30 -54.34
N ASN A 12 3.00 49.64 -54.08
CA ASN A 12 3.91 48.97 -53.16
C ASN A 12 3.40 49.15 -51.73
N ARG A 13 3.08 48.05 -51.05
CA ARG A 13 3.27 48.01 -49.59
C ARG A 13 4.21 46.87 -49.27
N MET A 14 5.33 47.28 -48.71
CA MET A 14 6.40 46.43 -48.24
C MET A 14 5.84 45.30 -47.38
N ASN A 15 6.39 44.11 -47.56
CA ASN A 15 6.39 43.06 -46.55
C ASN A 15 7.01 43.65 -45.26
N GLU A 16 6.19 44.22 -44.39
CA GLU A 16 6.48 44.11 -42.97
C GLU A 16 6.22 42.65 -42.59
N PRO A 17 7.24 41.86 -42.22
CA PRO A 17 6.98 40.58 -41.60
C PRO A 17 6.23 40.88 -40.31
N ASN A 18 4.94 40.50 -40.27
CA ASN A 18 4.16 40.45 -39.04
C ASN A 18 5.02 39.78 -37.97
N GLN A 19 5.41 40.58 -36.97
CA GLN A 19 5.99 40.15 -35.69
C GLN A 19 4.96 39.34 -34.90
N ASN A 20 4.54 38.20 -35.44
CA ASN A 20 3.83 37.20 -34.66
C ASN A 20 4.91 36.42 -33.90
N GLU A 21 5.05 36.74 -32.63
CA GLU A 21 5.79 36.01 -31.61
C GLU A 21 5.55 34.49 -31.74
N GLN A 22 6.43 33.82 -32.49
CA GLN A 22 6.54 32.37 -32.47
C GLN A 22 7.27 32.01 -31.18
N ASN A 23 6.51 31.91 -30.08
CA ASN A 23 7.02 31.41 -28.80
C ASN A 23 7.62 30.01 -29.02
N SER A 24 8.94 29.97 -29.07
CA SER A 24 9.74 28.78 -29.32
C SER A 24 9.89 27.89 -28.10
N ILE A 25 9.60 28.41 -26.89
CA ILE A 25 9.58 27.68 -25.64
C ILE A 25 8.12 27.52 -25.20
N PHE A 26 7.61 26.30 -25.19
CA PHE A 26 6.24 26.00 -24.80
C PHE A 26 6.20 25.24 -23.47
N ILE A 27 5.69 25.85 -22.41
CA ILE A 27 5.52 25.22 -21.10
C ILE A 27 4.25 24.36 -21.11
N THR A 28 4.36 23.11 -20.66
CA THR A 28 3.32 22.08 -20.84
C THR A 28 2.51 21.77 -19.58
N ASN A 29 3.09 21.97 -18.40
CA ASN A 29 2.48 21.53 -17.13
C ASN A 29 2.07 22.68 -16.19
N LEU A 30 2.40 23.92 -16.52
CA LEU A 30 2.14 25.11 -15.70
C LEU A 30 1.61 26.26 -16.56
N GLN A 31 0.76 27.08 -15.97
CA GLN A 31 0.17 28.26 -16.62
C GLN A 31 0.73 29.56 -16.03
N HIS A 32 0.78 30.61 -16.86
CA HIS A 32 1.16 31.94 -16.40
C HIS A 32 0.15 32.47 -15.36
N GLY A 33 0.63 32.89 -14.20
CA GLY A 33 -0.17 33.32 -13.06
C GLY A 33 -0.73 32.17 -12.21
N GLU A 34 -0.34 30.91 -12.46
CA GLU A 34 -0.77 29.77 -11.65
C GLU A 34 -0.25 29.89 -10.20
N THR A 35 -1.11 29.52 -9.24
CA THR A 35 -0.74 29.45 -7.82
C THR A 35 -0.43 28.01 -7.44
N VAL A 36 0.76 27.79 -6.87
CA VAL A 36 1.23 26.51 -6.35
C VAL A 36 1.35 26.55 -4.83
N ASN A 37 1.25 25.39 -4.17
CA ASN A 37 1.21 25.29 -2.70
C ASN A 37 2.45 24.64 -2.06
N TYR A 38 3.52 24.49 -2.85
CA TYR A 38 4.79 23.86 -2.50
C TYR A 38 5.93 24.66 -3.13
N SER A 39 7.10 24.71 -2.49
CA SER A 39 8.19 25.60 -2.91
C SER A 39 8.99 25.09 -4.09
N LEU A 40 9.27 23.79 -4.19
CA LEU A 40 10.09 23.21 -5.25
C LEU A 40 9.21 22.82 -6.45
N VAL A 41 9.33 23.50 -7.59
CA VAL A 41 8.48 23.27 -8.77
C VAL A 41 9.29 22.63 -9.91
N ILE A 42 8.64 21.72 -10.64
CA ILE A 42 9.17 21.12 -11.87
C ILE A 42 8.47 21.79 -13.05
N ILE A 43 9.20 22.53 -13.87
CA ILE A 43 8.70 23.12 -15.12
C ILE A 43 9.05 22.18 -16.26
N LYS A 44 8.04 21.73 -17.01
CA LYS A 44 8.19 20.86 -18.17
C LYS A 44 7.80 21.63 -19.42
N GLY A 45 8.57 21.51 -20.48
CA GLY A 45 8.21 22.15 -21.74
C GLY A 45 8.85 21.54 -22.96
N ILE A 46 8.47 22.09 -24.12
CA ILE A 46 8.89 21.65 -25.44
C ILE A 46 9.43 22.85 -26.21
N ILE A 47 10.51 22.64 -26.96
CA ILE A 47 11.09 23.61 -27.90
C ILE A 47 10.49 23.41 -29.29
N THR A 48 9.70 24.37 -29.74
CA THR A 48 8.93 24.31 -30.99
C THR A 48 9.69 24.84 -32.21
N TYR A 49 10.87 25.46 -32.02
CA TYR A 49 11.67 26.07 -33.07
C TYR A 49 12.95 25.28 -33.40
N GLY A 50 13.40 25.36 -34.65
CA GLY A 50 14.73 24.92 -35.10
C GLY A 50 14.99 23.40 -35.13
N ALA A 51 16.12 23.00 -35.72
CA ALA A 51 16.71 21.68 -35.53
C ALA A 51 17.39 21.68 -34.16
N CYS A 52 16.73 21.14 -33.14
CA CYS A 52 17.27 21.11 -31.79
C CYS A 52 18.32 20.00 -31.72
N ASN A 53 19.59 20.39 -31.60
CA ASN A 53 20.68 19.43 -31.39
C ASN A 53 20.69 19.07 -29.89
N ASN A 54 20.86 17.78 -29.55
CA ASN A 54 20.83 17.25 -28.17
C ASN A 54 21.98 17.75 -27.24
N TYR A 55 22.63 18.86 -27.58
CA TYR A 55 23.69 19.53 -26.84
C TYR A 55 23.28 20.91 -26.29
N GLU A 56 22.13 21.43 -26.71
CA GLU A 56 21.66 22.75 -26.30
C GLU A 56 21.01 22.69 -24.91
N LYS A 57 21.21 23.74 -24.11
CA LYS A 57 20.65 23.87 -22.76
C LYS A 57 19.68 25.03 -22.68
N ILE A 58 18.65 24.87 -21.85
CA ILE A 58 17.77 25.97 -21.46
C ILE A 58 18.35 26.65 -20.22
N ARG A 59 18.51 27.97 -20.30
CA ARG A 59 18.89 28.83 -19.18
C ARG A 59 17.63 29.21 -18.42
N CYS A 60 17.66 29.07 -17.10
CA CYS A 60 16.57 29.45 -16.21
C CYS A 60 17.08 30.42 -15.15
N LYS A 61 16.37 31.54 -14.98
CA LYS A 61 16.63 32.58 -13.98
C LYS A 61 15.34 32.98 -13.28
N SER A 62 15.39 33.24 -11.98
CA SER A 62 14.26 33.82 -11.24
C SER A 62 14.60 35.25 -10.83
N ASN A 63 13.59 36.13 -10.73
CA ASN A 63 13.76 37.46 -10.16
C ASN A 63 14.12 37.44 -8.66
N ARG A 64 13.76 36.36 -7.95
CA ARG A 64 14.04 36.16 -6.53
C ARG A 64 15.42 35.54 -6.30
N ASN A 65 15.85 34.65 -7.20
CA ASN A 65 17.13 33.97 -7.10
C ASN A 65 18.18 34.58 -8.06
N LYS A 66 19.30 35.07 -7.51
CA LYS A 66 20.38 35.67 -8.30
C LYS A 66 21.17 34.67 -9.14
N THR A 67 21.08 33.36 -8.84
CA THR A 67 21.81 32.33 -9.57
C THR A 67 21.03 31.85 -10.80
N GLU A 68 21.76 31.69 -11.89
CA GLU A 68 21.23 31.15 -13.13
C GLU A 68 21.56 29.67 -13.21
N SER A 69 20.65 28.89 -13.78
CA SER A 69 20.81 27.44 -13.94
C SER A 69 20.65 27.02 -15.40
N PHE A 70 21.31 25.92 -15.77
CA PHE A 70 21.33 25.42 -17.15
C PHE A 70 20.86 23.96 -17.16
N TRP A 71 19.84 23.68 -17.98
CA TRP A 71 19.17 22.38 -18.02
C TRP A 71 19.22 21.80 -19.42
N GLU A 72 19.39 20.48 -19.52
CA GLU A 72 19.49 19.79 -20.80
C GLU A 72 18.16 19.86 -21.57
N VAL A 73 18.27 20.06 -22.89
CA VAL A 73 17.16 19.86 -23.83
C VAL A 73 17.44 18.61 -24.64
N TYR A 74 16.48 17.69 -24.69
CA TYR A 74 16.62 16.44 -25.43
C TYR A 74 15.33 16.10 -26.15
N ASN A 75 15.40 15.76 -27.44
CA ASN A 75 14.21 15.54 -28.29
C ASN A 75 13.18 16.68 -28.15
N ARG A 76 13.67 17.92 -28.08
CA ARG A 76 12.90 19.15 -27.85
C ARG A 76 12.27 19.27 -26.45
N GLU A 77 12.36 18.27 -25.59
CA GLU A 77 11.81 18.34 -24.24
C GLU A 77 12.84 18.89 -23.25
N PHE A 78 12.37 19.66 -22.27
CA PHE A 78 13.16 20.12 -21.15
C PHE A 78 12.40 19.96 -19.83
N LYS A 79 13.18 19.78 -18.75
CA LYS A 79 12.69 19.73 -17.37
C LYS A 79 13.58 20.61 -16.53
N VAL A 80 13.00 21.59 -15.86
CA VAL A 80 13.70 22.58 -15.02
C VAL A 80 13.16 22.48 -13.61
N LEU A 81 14.03 22.40 -12.60
CA LEU A 81 13.62 22.50 -11.20
C LEU A 81 13.98 23.86 -10.65
N ILE A 82 13.06 24.45 -9.90
CA ILE A 82 13.26 25.76 -9.29
C ILE A 82 12.60 25.81 -7.92
N GLU A 83 13.30 26.40 -6.95
CA GLU A 83 12.75 26.68 -5.63
C GLU A 83 12.16 28.10 -5.61
N LEU A 84 10.90 28.21 -5.21
CA LEU A 84 10.13 29.44 -5.17
C LEU A 84 10.18 30.08 -3.78
N GLU A 85 10.23 31.41 -3.75
CA GLU A 85 9.98 32.18 -2.54
C GLU A 85 8.49 32.46 -2.36
N LYS A 86 8.03 32.67 -1.14
CA LYS A 86 6.61 32.96 -0.87
C LYS A 86 6.16 34.22 -1.60
N GLY A 87 5.01 34.14 -2.29
CA GLY A 87 4.47 35.21 -3.12
C GLY A 87 4.83 35.04 -4.60
N ASP A 88 5.00 36.15 -5.31
CA ASP A 88 5.17 36.16 -6.76
C ASP A 88 6.65 35.92 -7.16
N ASN A 89 6.84 34.95 -8.06
CA ASN A 89 8.10 34.53 -8.65
C ASN A 89 8.01 34.66 -10.16
N VAL A 90 8.93 35.44 -10.72
CA VAL A 90 9.02 35.69 -12.16
C VAL A 90 10.20 34.90 -12.69
N ILE A 91 9.93 33.96 -13.58
CA ILE A 91 10.89 32.96 -14.07
C ILE A 91 11.14 33.21 -15.54
N ASP A 92 12.38 33.54 -15.86
CA ASP A 92 12.84 33.76 -17.23
C ASP A 92 13.51 32.49 -17.75
N LEU A 93 12.95 31.96 -18.84
CA LEU A 93 13.49 30.84 -19.60
C LEU A 93 14.07 31.36 -20.91
N GLU A 94 15.31 30.96 -21.20
CA GLU A 94 16.02 31.36 -22.41
C GLU A 94 16.66 30.15 -23.10
N PHE A 95 16.47 30.07 -24.41
CA PHE A 95 17.04 29.04 -25.26
C PHE A 95 17.88 29.68 -26.37
N THR A 96 19.11 29.19 -26.55
CA THR A 96 20.10 29.64 -27.57
C THR A 96 20.33 31.15 -27.67
N GLY A 97 20.02 31.93 -26.63
CA GLY A 97 20.20 33.39 -26.59
C GLY A 97 19.15 34.21 -27.37
N LEU A 98 18.36 33.54 -28.21
CA LEU A 98 17.44 34.19 -29.16
C LEU A 98 15.98 34.06 -28.72
N HIS A 99 15.69 33.05 -27.90
CA HIS A 99 14.34 32.65 -27.57
C HIS A 99 14.10 32.82 -26.09
N LYS A 100 13.12 33.65 -25.71
CA LYS A 100 12.83 33.97 -24.32
C LYS A 100 11.35 33.78 -24.02
N THR A 101 11.05 33.32 -22.82
CA THR A 101 9.70 33.19 -22.30
C THR A 101 9.72 33.46 -20.81
N ASN A 102 8.67 34.13 -20.32
CA ASN A 102 8.51 34.44 -18.91
C ASN A 102 7.33 33.65 -18.33
N LEU A 103 7.54 33.07 -17.15
CA LEU A 103 6.51 32.40 -16.37
C LEU A 103 6.38 33.08 -15.01
N LEU A 104 5.20 33.65 -14.74
CA LEU A 104 4.84 34.12 -13.41
C LEU A 104 4.19 32.96 -12.65
N LEU A 105 4.75 32.60 -11.49
CA LEU A 105 4.16 31.65 -10.55
C LEU A 105 3.98 32.31 -9.19
N ARG A 106 2.86 32.02 -8.52
CA ARG A 106 2.63 32.44 -7.15
C ARG A 106 2.75 31.26 -6.20
N TYR A 107 3.67 31.34 -5.24
CA TYR A 107 3.78 30.33 -4.19
C TYR A 107 3.02 30.76 -2.94
N GLU A 108 1.95 30.03 -2.61
CA GLU A 108 1.16 30.23 -1.40
C GLU A 108 0.88 28.88 -0.71
N PRO A 109 1.57 28.59 0.42
CA PRO A 109 1.29 27.42 1.25
C PRO A 109 -0.18 27.30 1.61
N ARG A 110 -0.66 26.08 1.78
CA ARG A 110 -2.06 25.84 2.14
C ARG A 110 -2.36 26.33 3.55
N LYS A 111 -3.61 26.71 3.77
CA LYS A 111 -4.13 27.03 5.11
C LYS A 111 -4.56 25.73 5.80
N THR A 112 -3.64 25.12 6.55
CA THR A 112 -3.87 23.86 7.26
C THR A 112 -2.94 23.74 8.47
N ASN A 113 -3.34 22.95 9.47
CA ASN A 113 -2.48 22.55 10.59
C ASN A 113 -1.82 21.18 10.34
N LEU A 114 -2.25 20.46 9.30
CA LEU A 114 -1.76 19.12 8.96
C LEU A 114 -0.42 19.21 8.26
N ARG A 115 0.58 18.52 8.80
CA ARG A 115 1.97 18.64 8.33
C ARG A 115 2.78 17.35 8.44
N VAL A 116 3.53 17.09 7.39
CA VAL A 116 4.55 16.04 7.36
C VAL A 116 5.84 16.64 7.88
N THR A 117 6.43 15.98 8.87
CA THR A 117 7.58 16.49 9.61
C THR A 117 8.75 15.54 9.38
N PRO A 118 9.76 15.97 8.60
CA PRO A 118 11.00 15.23 8.47
C PRO A 118 11.76 15.24 9.80
N VAL A 119 12.23 14.08 10.25
CA VAL A 119 12.91 13.91 11.54
C VAL A 119 14.15 13.04 11.37
N TYR A 120 15.29 13.54 11.85
CA TYR A 120 16.52 12.79 11.98
C TYR A 120 16.67 12.28 13.42
N ILE A 121 16.60 10.97 13.61
CA ILE A 121 16.52 10.29 14.90
C ILE A 121 17.92 9.83 15.31
N ILE A 122 18.44 10.41 16.39
CA ILE A 122 19.74 10.06 16.96
C ILE A 122 19.53 9.21 18.21
N CYS A 123 19.96 7.95 18.14
CA CYS A 123 19.93 7.02 19.28
C CYS A 123 20.90 7.45 20.39
N GLN A 124 20.57 7.11 21.63
CA GLN A 124 21.43 7.34 22.79
C GLN A 124 22.79 6.64 22.59
N GLY A 125 23.87 7.41 22.76
CA GLY A 125 25.25 6.93 22.59
C GLY A 125 25.74 6.91 21.14
N HIS A 126 24.97 7.41 20.18
CA HIS A 126 25.43 7.64 18.81
C HIS A 126 25.93 9.07 18.61
N ASP A 127 26.95 9.27 17.78
CA ASP A 127 27.53 10.58 17.45
C ASP A 127 26.63 11.43 16.53
N GLY A 128 25.67 10.78 15.86
CA GLY A 128 24.73 11.42 14.93
C GLY A 128 25.23 11.44 13.49
N CYS A 129 26.42 10.92 13.21
CA CYS A 129 26.98 10.89 11.87
C CYS A 129 26.47 9.65 11.10
N PHE A 130 25.91 9.85 9.90
CA PHE A 130 25.47 8.72 9.08
C PHE A 130 26.65 8.05 8.34
N GLN A 131 26.46 6.82 7.88
CA GLN A 131 27.48 6.10 7.11
C GLN A 131 27.66 6.70 5.71
N CYS A 132 28.91 7.02 5.33
CA CYS A 132 29.23 7.56 4.01
C CYS A 132 30.71 7.28 3.62
N PRO A 133 31.07 7.51 2.35
CA PRO A 133 32.47 7.64 1.91
C PRO A 133 33.20 8.82 2.60
N PRO A 134 34.52 8.74 2.83
CA PRO A 134 35.30 9.78 3.54
C PRO A 134 35.20 11.19 2.95
N GLU A 135 34.88 11.30 1.67
CA GLU A 135 34.82 12.56 0.93
C GLU A 135 33.47 13.28 1.11
N ILE A 136 32.47 12.59 1.68
CA ILE A 136 31.12 13.11 1.85
C ILE A 136 30.92 13.58 3.28
N ASN A 137 30.38 14.79 3.45
CA ASN A 137 29.98 15.29 4.75
C ASN A 137 28.82 14.46 5.34
N ASN A 138 29.05 13.83 6.49
CA ASN A 138 28.05 13.05 7.23
C ASN A 138 27.55 13.66 8.53
N SER A 139 27.78 14.96 8.74
CA SER A 139 27.30 15.63 9.94
C SER A 139 25.77 15.60 10.06
N ILE A 140 25.27 15.92 11.26
CA ILE A 140 23.84 16.04 11.56
C ILE A 140 23.18 17.05 10.61
N GLU A 141 23.86 18.16 10.33
CA GLU A 141 23.40 19.23 9.44
C GLU A 141 23.29 18.72 7.99
N SER A 142 24.28 17.97 7.51
CA SER A 142 24.24 17.34 6.19
C SER A 142 23.08 16.36 6.08
N ALA A 143 22.85 15.54 7.11
CA ALA A 143 21.73 14.61 7.16
C ALA A 143 20.39 15.35 7.07
N CYS A 144 20.20 16.37 7.91
CA CYS A 144 18.98 17.18 7.94
C CYS A 144 18.73 17.91 6.61
N ALA A 145 19.77 18.47 5.98
CA ALA A 145 19.65 19.14 4.69
C ALA A 145 19.21 18.18 3.58
N ARG A 146 19.80 16.97 3.51
CA ARG A 146 19.44 15.93 2.53
C ARG A 146 18.01 15.44 2.74
N ILE A 147 17.62 15.19 3.98
CA ILE A 147 16.28 14.75 4.36
C ILE A 147 15.22 15.82 4.02
N ALA A 148 15.49 17.08 4.39
CA ALA A 148 14.63 18.21 4.09
C ALA A 148 14.45 18.38 2.58
N PHE A 149 15.55 18.38 1.82
CA PHE A 149 15.51 18.53 0.37
C PHE A 149 14.81 17.34 -0.31
N GLY A 150 15.08 16.10 0.11
CA GLY A 150 14.36 14.92 -0.37
C GLY A 150 12.85 14.97 -0.08
N SER A 151 12.45 15.54 1.07
CA SER A 151 11.04 15.75 1.41
C SER A 151 10.35 16.75 0.47
N LYS A 152 11.05 17.84 0.11
CA LYS A 152 10.58 18.80 -0.92
C LYS A 152 10.46 18.11 -2.28
N ILE A 153 11.43 17.30 -2.69
CA ILE A 153 11.37 16.53 -3.95
C ILE A 153 10.12 15.64 -3.97
N ILE A 154 9.88 14.86 -2.91
CA ILE A 154 8.70 13.99 -2.82
C ILE A 154 7.40 14.80 -2.88
N GLN A 155 7.35 15.95 -2.21
CA GLN A 155 6.20 16.87 -2.27
C GLN A 155 5.93 17.37 -3.70
N SER A 156 6.98 17.73 -4.45
CA SER A 156 6.90 18.15 -5.86
C SER A 156 6.41 17.03 -6.76
N VAL A 157 7.02 15.83 -6.67
CA VAL A 157 6.65 14.66 -7.48
C VAL A 157 5.19 14.29 -7.21
N THR A 158 4.78 14.32 -5.94
CA THR A 158 3.39 14.09 -5.55
C THR A 158 2.42 15.02 -6.27
N ALA A 159 2.73 16.32 -6.30
CA ALA A 159 1.91 17.34 -6.96
C ALA A 159 1.84 17.14 -8.48
N GLU A 160 2.99 16.92 -9.13
CA GLU A 160 3.05 16.69 -10.58
C GLU A 160 2.29 15.41 -10.97
N LYS A 161 2.51 14.30 -10.26
CA LYS A 161 1.89 13.01 -10.60
C LYS A 161 0.38 13.00 -10.31
N LEU A 162 -0.11 13.74 -9.32
CA LEU A 162 -1.55 13.94 -9.15
C LEU A 162 -2.14 14.83 -10.24
N HIS A 163 -1.45 15.88 -10.67
CA HIS A 163 -1.88 16.72 -11.78
C HIS A 163 -1.99 15.91 -13.09
N GLU A 164 -0.98 15.10 -13.40
CA GLU A 164 -0.95 14.20 -14.57
C GLU A 164 -2.09 13.16 -14.56
N SER A 165 -2.53 12.73 -13.38
CA SER A 165 -3.67 11.82 -13.24
C SER A 165 -5.05 12.48 -13.44
N GLY A 166 -5.09 13.82 -13.58
CA GLY A 166 -6.31 14.59 -13.85
C GLY A 166 -7.16 14.92 -12.61
N VAL A 167 -6.64 14.74 -11.39
CA VAL A 167 -7.35 15.04 -10.13
C VAL A 167 -6.92 16.38 -9.48
N GLY A 168 -6.14 17.16 -10.22
CA GLY A 168 -5.61 18.46 -9.80
C GLY A 168 -4.21 18.36 -9.18
N ARG A 169 -3.53 19.51 -9.13
CA ARG A 169 -2.18 19.68 -8.58
C ARG A 169 -2.26 19.81 -7.05
N LYS A 170 -2.29 18.68 -6.35
CA LYS A 170 -2.42 18.62 -4.88
C LYS A 170 -1.23 17.89 -4.27
N THR A 171 -0.84 18.28 -3.05
CA THR A 171 0.22 17.61 -2.29
C THR A 171 0.03 17.85 -0.79
N PHE A 172 0.81 17.17 0.04
CA PHE A 172 0.86 17.39 1.48
C PHE A 172 1.68 18.65 1.83
N GLN A 173 1.56 19.15 3.07
CA GLN A 173 2.33 20.30 3.55
C GLN A 173 3.48 19.84 4.44
N LEU A 174 4.64 20.47 4.36
CA LEU A 174 5.79 20.22 5.24
C LEU A 174 5.74 21.09 6.51
N GLU A 175 6.36 20.63 7.60
CA GLU A 175 6.38 21.32 8.91
C GLU A 175 6.78 22.80 8.79
N HIS A 176 7.91 23.08 8.13
CA HIS A 176 8.45 24.44 8.00
C HIS A 176 7.57 25.40 7.18
N GLU A 177 6.64 24.87 6.39
CA GLU A 177 5.70 25.67 5.60
C GLU A 177 4.47 26.07 6.44
N VAL A 178 4.17 25.32 7.50
CA VAL A 178 3.12 25.62 8.48
C VAL A 178 3.67 26.50 9.61
N ASP A 179 4.84 26.13 10.15
CA ASP A 179 5.57 26.92 11.15
C ASP A 179 6.94 27.31 10.58
N THR A 180 7.04 28.54 10.09
CA THR A 180 8.27 29.08 9.49
C THR A 180 9.43 29.23 10.49
N LYS A 181 9.20 29.07 11.80
CA LYS A 181 10.26 29.03 12.81
C LYS A 181 10.84 27.63 13.00
N SER A 182 10.11 26.60 12.59
CA SER A 182 10.59 25.23 12.65
C SER A 182 11.68 25.01 11.59
N PRO A 183 12.76 24.28 11.91
CA PRO A 183 13.70 23.84 10.88
C PRO A 183 13.01 22.90 9.88
N GLU A 184 13.58 22.78 8.68
CA GLU A 184 13.03 21.92 7.61
C GLU A 184 13.11 20.42 7.95
N CYS A 185 14.05 20.03 8.81
CA CYS A 185 14.17 18.70 9.39
C CYS A 185 14.51 18.82 10.89
N LEU A 186 13.74 18.16 11.75
CA LEU A 186 13.96 18.17 13.19
C LEU A 186 14.99 17.12 13.60
N VAL A 187 15.87 17.47 14.55
CA VAL A 187 16.73 16.48 15.20
C VAL A 187 16.03 15.96 16.44
N PHE A 188 15.75 14.66 16.47
CA PHE A 188 15.13 13.99 17.61
C PHE A 188 16.15 13.09 18.30
N ARG A 189 16.37 13.30 19.60
CA ARG A 189 17.28 12.48 20.41
C ARG A 189 16.47 11.42 21.15
N SER A 190 16.65 10.17 20.76
CA SER A 190 15.96 9.02 21.34
C SER A 190 16.68 8.51 22.59
N ALA A 191 15.91 8.00 23.55
CA ALA A 191 16.43 7.28 24.71
C ALA A 191 16.87 5.84 24.35
N LEU A 192 16.59 5.36 23.14
CA LEU A 192 17.02 4.04 22.69
C LEU A 192 18.54 3.98 22.53
N ASN A 193 19.20 3.07 23.24
CA ASN A 193 20.63 2.84 23.08
C ASN A 193 20.97 2.32 21.67
N VAL A 194 22.03 2.88 21.07
CA VAL A 194 22.49 2.52 19.71
C VAL A 194 22.76 1.02 19.53
N ASN A 195 23.38 0.35 20.51
CA ASN A 195 23.70 -1.08 20.40
C ASN A 195 22.44 -1.95 20.46
N LYS A 196 21.39 -1.46 21.10
CA LYS A 196 20.08 -2.12 21.11
C LYS A 196 19.36 -1.88 19.79
N ALA A 197 19.32 -0.63 19.31
CA ALA A 197 18.72 -0.29 18.02
C ALA A 197 19.28 -1.12 16.86
N ARG A 198 20.60 -1.30 16.82
CA ARG A 198 21.29 -2.09 15.78
C ARG A 198 20.93 -3.59 15.75
N LYS A 199 20.34 -4.12 16.83
CA LYS A 199 19.93 -5.53 16.95
C LYS A 199 18.42 -5.73 16.76
N MET A 200 17.64 -4.64 16.73
CA MET A 200 16.20 -4.71 16.58
C MET A 200 15.81 -4.93 15.13
N LYS A 201 14.69 -5.63 14.93
CA LYS A 201 14.06 -5.76 13.62
C LYS A 201 13.34 -4.47 13.24
N GLN A 202 13.06 -4.29 11.95
CA GLN A 202 12.42 -3.08 11.45
C GLN A 202 11.06 -2.78 12.10
N ASP A 203 10.23 -3.79 12.37
CA ASP A 203 8.92 -3.65 13.01
C ASP A 203 9.05 -3.20 14.48
N GLU A 204 10.07 -3.70 15.18
CA GLU A 204 10.39 -3.28 16.54
C GLU A 204 10.88 -1.82 16.56
N LEU A 205 11.74 -1.43 15.61
CA LEU A 205 12.23 -0.05 15.45
C LEU A 205 11.08 0.91 15.14
N TRP A 206 10.23 0.55 14.18
CA TRP A 206 9.05 1.33 13.80
C TRP A 206 8.10 1.53 14.98
N THR A 207 7.80 0.45 15.71
CA THR A 207 6.95 0.51 16.90
C THR A 207 7.56 1.36 18.00
N HIS A 208 8.87 1.22 18.23
CA HIS A 208 9.57 1.97 19.28
C HIS A 208 9.59 3.47 18.99
N PHE A 209 10.12 3.88 17.83
CA PHE A 209 10.21 5.30 17.48
C PHE A 209 8.84 5.93 17.23
N GLY A 210 7.88 5.18 16.67
CA GLY A 210 6.50 5.64 16.55
C GLY A 210 5.88 5.98 17.90
N ARG A 211 6.06 5.11 18.91
CA ARG A 211 5.61 5.38 20.28
C ARG A 211 6.36 6.56 20.90
N GLU A 212 7.68 6.59 20.77
CA GLU A 212 8.53 7.61 21.40
C GLU A 212 8.23 9.02 20.85
N LEU A 213 8.13 9.16 19.52
CA LEU A 213 7.75 10.43 18.88
C LEU A 213 6.36 10.89 19.32
N MET A 214 5.39 9.97 19.41
CA MET A 214 4.02 10.30 19.83
C MET A 214 3.89 10.65 21.32
N LEU A 215 4.77 10.13 22.18
CA LEU A 215 4.81 10.47 23.60
C LEU A 215 5.66 11.72 23.90
N SER A 216 6.43 12.20 22.91
CA SER A 216 7.23 13.42 23.04
C SER A 216 6.37 14.69 22.85
N GLU A 217 6.99 15.86 23.03
CA GLU A 217 6.39 17.16 22.71
C GLU A 217 6.00 17.31 21.23
N LEU A 218 6.54 16.46 20.35
CA LEU A 218 6.19 16.45 18.95
C LEU A 218 4.88 15.69 18.66
N GLY A 219 4.36 14.91 19.61
CA GLY A 219 3.20 14.06 19.41
C GLY A 219 1.92 14.84 19.07
N SER A 220 1.33 14.58 17.90
CA SER A 220 0.08 15.22 17.49
C SER A 220 -0.66 14.41 16.41
N ASN A 221 -1.99 14.43 16.46
CA ASN A 221 -2.85 13.86 15.41
C ASN A 221 -2.86 14.70 14.11
N GLU A 222 -2.26 15.88 14.15
CA GLU A 222 -2.07 16.78 13.01
C GLU A 222 -0.67 16.65 12.39
N ARG A 223 0.16 15.75 12.92
CA ARG A 223 1.54 15.53 12.48
C ARG A 223 1.73 14.10 11.99
N LYS A 224 2.39 13.97 10.84
CA LYS A 224 2.92 12.69 10.32
C LYS A 224 4.42 12.82 10.26
N PHE A 225 5.13 11.77 10.63
CA PHE A 225 6.58 11.79 10.71
C PHE A 225 7.19 11.05 9.53
N LEU A 226 8.20 11.67 8.93
CA LEU A 226 9.13 11.02 8.03
C LEU A 226 10.47 10.90 8.76
N GLY A 227 10.68 9.75 9.40
CA GLY A 227 11.79 9.51 10.33
C GLY A 227 12.99 8.81 9.68
N PHE A 228 14.20 9.22 10.05
CA PHE A 228 15.45 8.64 9.57
C PHE A 228 16.38 8.26 10.73
N ILE A 229 16.81 7.00 10.81
CA ILE A 229 17.60 6.45 11.92
C ILE A 229 19.09 6.70 11.69
N SER A 230 19.72 7.56 12.49
CA SER A 230 21.12 7.97 12.31
C SER A 230 22.12 6.81 12.34
N CYS A 231 21.85 5.77 13.13
CA CYS A 231 22.80 4.71 13.44
C CYS A 231 22.71 3.49 12.53
N THR A 232 21.99 3.61 11.41
CA THR A 232 21.91 2.58 10.37
C THR A 232 23.31 2.31 9.82
N ARG A 233 23.70 1.05 9.77
CA ARG A 233 25.05 0.68 9.34
C ARG A 233 25.05 -0.61 8.53
N PHE A 234 25.51 -0.52 7.29
CA PHE A 234 25.84 -1.66 6.47
C PHE A 234 27.23 -2.17 6.84
N LYS A 235 27.34 -3.48 7.11
CA LYS A 235 28.60 -4.11 7.53
C LYS A 235 29.59 -4.32 6.39
N GLY A 236 29.13 -4.30 5.14
CA GLY A 236 29.93 -4.72 4.00
C GLY A 236 29.86 -6.22 3.76
N THR A 237 30.23 -6.65 2.56
CA THR A 237 30.38 -8.05 2.18
C THR A 237 31.58 -8.23 1.26
N ASP A 238 32.28 -9.35 1.36
CA ASP A 238 33.33 -9.77 0.42
C ASP A 238 32.78 -10.69 -0.69
N ILE A 239 31.46 -10.88 -0.74
CA ILE A 239 30.82 -11.73 -1.75
C ILE A 239 30.81 -10.98 -3.08
N ASP A 240 31.56 -11.48 -4.07
CA ASP A 240 31.60 -10.97 -5.43
C ASP A 240 30.38 -11.42 -6.27
N LYS A 241 29.16 -11.24 -5.73
CA LYS A 241 27.90 -11.49 -6.45
C LYS A 241 26.87 -10.40 -6.11
N PRO A 242 25.93 -10.05 -7.01
CA PRO A 242 24.80 -9.20 -6.66
C PRO A 242 23.98 -9.83 -5.52
N LEU A 243 23.85 -9.12 -4.41
CA LEU A 243 23.04 -9.57 -3.29
C LEU A 243 21.55 -9.37 -3.58
N THR A 244 20.74 -10.29 -3.06
CA THR A 244 19.29 -10.08 -2.96
C THR A 244 18.98 -9.02 -1.91
N HIS A 245 17.78 -8.43 -1.97
CA HIS A 245 17.36 -7.44 -0.99
C HIS A 245 17.39 -7.99 0.45
N ASP A 246 16.90 -9.22 0.67
CA ASP A 246 16.93 -9.86 2.00
C ASP A 246 18.37 -10.07 2.51
N GLU A 247 19.30 -10.45 1.63
CA GLU A 247 20.72 -10.52 1.97
C GLU A 247 21.24 -9.12 2.36
N ILE A 248 20.97 -8.07 1.58
CA ILE A 248 21.39 -6.69 1.90
C ILE A 248 20.86 -6.25 3.27
N VAL A 249 19.58 -6.50 3.54
CA VAL A 249 18.94 -6.19 4.83
C VAL A 249 19.61 -6.98 5.97
N SER A 250 19.95 -8.25 5.76
CA SER A 250 20.63 -9.06 6.78
C SER A 250 22.02 -8.54 7.16
N TYR A 251 22.71 -7.84 6.25
CA TYR A 251 23.99 -7.18 6.49
C TYR A 251 23.84 -5.73 7.01
N THR A 252 22.60 -5.23 7.15
CA THR A 252 22.32 -3.85 7.56
C THR A 252 21.76 -3.81 8.99
N GLU A 253 22.53 -3.21 9.90
CA GLU A 253 22.09 -2.96 11.27
C GLU A 253 21.18 -1.72 11.33
N ALA A 254 20.20 -1.75 12.24
CA ALA A 254 19.19 -0.70 12.41
C ALA A 254 18.48 -0.34 11.09
N TYR A 255 18.30 -1.32 10.20
CA TYR A 255 17.55 -1.15 8.96
C TYR A 255 16.07 -0.95 9.25
N ALA A 256 15.47 -0.01 8.53
CA ALA A 256 14.03 0.18 8.45
C ALA A 256 13.66 0.73 7.07
N ALA A 257 12.55 0.25 6.54
CA ALA A 257 11.82 0.85 5.43
C ALA A 257 10.35 0.44 5.64
N LEU A 258 9.66 1.16 6.53
CA LEU A 258 8.30 0.83 6.94
C LEU A 258 7.44 2.08 7.11
N GLY A 259 6.24 2.05 6.53
CA GLY A 259 5.25 3.10 6.55
C GLY A 259 3.89 2.62 7.00
N GLY A 260 3.23 3.43 7.81
CA GLY A 260 1.86 3.16 8.24
C GLY A 260 1.40 4.19 9.26
N GLY A 261 0.09 4.30 9.47
CA GLY A 261 -0.48 5.20 10.48
C GLY A 261 0.11 6.63 10.42
N GLY A 262 0.92 6.99 11.41
CA GLY A 262 1.55 8.31 11.53
C GLY A 262 3.04 8.41 11.17
N LEU A 263 3.71 7.31 10.79
CA LEU A 263 5.17 7.25 10.65
C LEU A 263 5.59 6.48 9.40
N ALA A 264 6.44 7.10 8.59
CA ALA A 264 7.30 6.44 7.61
C ALA A 264 8.74 6.48 8.14
N LEU A 265 9.33 5.32 8.42
CA LEU A 265 10.64 5.17 9.08
C LEU A 265 11.66 4.52 8.15
N PHE A 266 12.84 5.15 8.06
CA PHE A 266 13.92 4.75 7.17
C PHE A 266 15.28 4.67 7.85
N GLY A 267 16.09 3.73 7.40
CA GLY A 267 17.52 3.72 7.66
C GLY A 267 18.29 4.71 6.77
N THR A 268 19.42 5.22 7.25
CA THR A 268 20.25 6.21 6.53
C THR A 268 21.42 5.64 5.74
N ALA A 269 21.47 4.31 5.54
CA ALA A 269 22.60 3.64 4.89
C ALA A 269 22.96 4.21 3.50
N CYS A 270 21.97 4.73 2.78
CA CYS A 270 22.11 5.27 1.43
C CYS A 270 21.98 6.80 1.35
N LEU A 271 21.84 7.50 2.49
CA LEU A 271 21.56 8.95 2.54
C LEU A 271 22.69 9.79 1.91
N TYR A 272 23.93 9.28 1.90
CA TYR A 272 25.07 9.94 1.26
C TYR A 272 24.90 10.11 -0.26
N THR A 273 24.05 9.30 -0.88
CA THR A 273 23.74 9.40 -2.31
C THR A 273 22.80 10.56 -2.63
N TRP A 274 22.01 11.03 -1.66
CA TRP A 274 20.97 12.05 -1.87
C TRP A 274 21.56 13.45 -2.16
N PRO A 275 20.84 14.33 -2.86
CA PRO A 275 21.20 15.73 -3.06
C PRO A 275 20.92 16.56 -1.81
N SER A 276 21.64 17.66 -1.67
CA SER A 276 21.41 18.69 -0.65
C SER A 276 20.78 19.97 -1.21
N SER A 277 20.72 20.09 -2.54
CA SER A 277 20.26 21.29 -3.23
C SER A 277 19.78 21.00 -4.65
N VAL A 278 19.12 21.98 -5.29
CA VAL A 278 18.62 21.87 -6.67
C VAL A 278 19.73 21.61 -7.68
N SER A 279 20.92 22.20 -7.50
CA SER A 279 22.06 21.99 -8.41
C SER A 279 22.59 20.56 -8.38
N ASP A 280 22.36 19.83 -7.29
CA ASP A 280 22.92 18.49 -7.09
C ASP A 280 22.03 17.38 -7.66
N ILE A 281 20.75 17.65 -7.94
CA ILE A 281 19.76 16.61 -8.25
C ILE A 281 20.10 15.84 -9.54
N VAL A 282 20.32 16.55 -10.65
CA VAL A 282 20.63 15.93 -11.95
C VAL A 282 22.01 15.27 -11.93
N PRO A 283 23.09 15.93 -11.47
CA PRO A 283 24.40 15.30 -11.35
C PRO A 283 24.37 14.01 -10.53
N LYS A 284 23.66 13.97 -9.40
CA LYS A 284 23.57 12.77 -8.56
C LYS A 284 22.73 11.66 -9.18
N LEU A 285 21.60 11.96 -9.84
CA LEU A 285 20.82 10.94 -10.55
C LEU A 285 21.60 10.32 -11.71
N LEU A 286 22.46 11.12 -12.36
CA LEU A 286 23.29 10.68 -13.48
C LEU A 286 24.64 10.06 -13.04
N ASP A 287 24.95 10.01 -11.74
CA ASP A 287 26.22 9.49 -11.24
C ASP A 287 26.37 7.99 -11.57
N PRO A 288 27.27 7.62 -12.51
CA PRO A 288 27.43 6.25 -12.96
C PRO A 288 28.40 5.45 -12.09
N ASN A 289 28.99 6.06 -11.06
CA ASN A 289 29.98 5.38 -10.22
C ASN A 289 29.35 4.19 -9.50
N PRO A 290 30.04 3.04 -9.43
CA PRO A 290 29.51 1.87 -8.76
C PRO A 290 29.46 2.08 -7.24
N VAL A 291 28.43 1.53 -6.59
CA VAL A 291 28.39 1.44 -5.13
C VAL A 291 29.48 0.47 -4.66
N ASN A 292 30.33 0.90 -3.74
CA ASN A 292 31.30 0.00 -3.11
C ASN A 292 30.59 -0.91 -2.09
N THR A 293 30.10 -2.06 -2.56
CA THR A 293 29.37 -3.08 -1.77
C THR A 293 30.20 -3.72 -0.65
N LYS A 294 31.52 -3.51 -0.62
CA LYS A 294 32.36 -3.92 0.52
C LYS A 294 32.19 -3.02 1.73
N ARG A 295 31.62 -1.81 1.56
CA ARG A 295 31.52 -0.81 2.63
C ARG A 295 30.15 -0.14 2.74
N PHE A 296 29.40 -0.06 1.64
CA PHE A 296 28.15 0.69 1.57
C PHE A 296 27.02 -0.17 0.99
N MET A 297 25.81 0.11 1.45
CA MET A 297 24.60 -0.57 1.01
C MET A 297 24.29 -0.19 -0.44
N ASP A 298 24.07 -1.19 -1.28
CA ASP A 298 23.57 -1.01 -2.63
C ASP A 298 22.06 -1.28 -2.66
N ASP A 299 21.27 -0.23 -2.49
CA ASP A 299 19.81 -0.28 -2.66
C ASP A 299 19.39 0.43 -3.96
N SER A 300 20.12 0.17 -5.04
CA SER A 300 19.90 0.80 -6.35
C SER A 300 18.86 0.11 -7.23
N GLY A 301 18.17 -0.91 -6.72
CA GLY A 301 17.28 -1.74 -7.54
C GLY A 301 18.04 -2.49 -8.63
N TYR A 302 19.19 -3.08 -8.29
CA TYR A 302 20.08 -3.84 -9.18
C TYR A 302 20.79 -3.02 -10.27
N ARG A 303 20.79 -1.69 -10.19
CA ARG A 303 21.55 -0.82 -11.10
C ARG A 303 23.04 -0.74 -10.76
N GLY A 304 23.40 -0.99 -9.51
CA GLY A 304 24.78 -0.96 -9.00
C GLY A 304 25.42 0.43 -8.93
N THR A 305 24.68 1.51 -9.22
CA THR A 305 25.22 2.87 -9.34
C THR A 305 24.78 3.79 -8.20
N ILE A 306 25.58 4.81 -7.90
CA ILE A 306 25.23 5.86 -6.93
C ILE A 306 23.92 6.57 -7.32
N GLY A 307 23.75 6.90 -8.60
CA GLY A 307 22.51 7.51 -9.09
C GLY A 307 21.31 6.58 -8.98
N GLY A 308 21.49 5.29 -9.27
CA GLY A 308 20.43 4.30 -9.05
C GLY A 308 20.05 4.14 -7.58
N CYS A 309 21.03 4.16 -6.68
CA CYS A 309 20.82 4.10 -5.23
C CYS A 309 20.05 5.31 -4.73
N PHE A 310 20.39 6.52 -5.20
CA PHE A 310 19.60 7.71 -4.90
C PHE A 310 18.15 7.57 -5.38
N ALA A 311 17.93 7.19 -6.63
CA ALA A 311 16.60 7.07 -7.21
C ALA A 311 15.71 6.04 -6.48
N THR A 312 16.18 4.81 -6.30
CA THR A 312 15.39 3.76 -5.61
C THR A 312 15.11 4.13 -4.17
N THR A 313 16.08 4.67 -3.43
CA THR A 313 15.88 4.97 -1.99
C THR A 313 14.95 6.16 -1.78
N LEU A 314 15.02 7.20 -2.62
CA LEU A 314 14.03 8.29 -2.60
C LEU A 314 12.62 7.78 -2.96
N GLY A 315 12.53 6.89 -3.96
CA GLY A 315 11.28 6.24 -4.34
C GLY A 315 10.69 5.37 -3.23
N SER A 316 11.53 4.63 -2.51
CA SER A 316 11.12 3.84 -1.35
C SER A 316 10.57 4.73 -0.24
N VAL A 317 11.25 5.86 0.05
CA VAL A 317 10.72 6.89 0.96
C VAL A 317 9.35 7.40 0.54
N PHE A 318 9.17 7.63 -0.75
CA PHE A 318 7.90 8.07 -1.30
C PHE A 318 6.78 7.01 -1.13
N HIS A 319 7.12 5.73 -1.34
CA HIS A 319 6.20 4.60 -1.17
C HIS A 319 5.69 4.47 0.27
N GLU A 320 6.60 4.42 1.25
CA GLU A 320 6.23 4.26 2.66
C GLU A 320 5.49 5.49 3.20
N LEU A 321 5.85 6.70 2.73
CA LEU A 321 5.07 7.89 3.02
C LEU A 321 3.64 7.76 2.48
N GLY A 322 3.46 7.11 1.33
CA GLY A 322 2.15 6.74 0.77
C GLY A 322 1.30 5.91 1.72
N HIS A 323 1.88 4.92 2.42
CA HIS A 323 1.18 4.14 3.45
C HIS A 323 0.69 5.00 4.62
N THR A 324 1.41 6.07 4.97
CA THR A 324 0.91 7.01 5.98
C THR A 324 -0.32 7.80 5.50
N PHE A 325 -0.60 7.83 4.20
CA PHE A 325 -1.80 8.43 3.63
C PHE A 325 -2.88 7.38 3.29
N ASP A 326 -2.91 6.28 4.03
CA ASP A 326 -3.89 5.19 3.92
C ASP A 326 -3.87 4.44 2.58
N LEU A 327 -2.78 4.56 1.82
CA LEU A 327 -2.60 3.82 0.56
C LEU A 327 -2.13 2.39 0.85
N GLY A 328 -2.68 1.42 0.11
CA GLY A 328 -2.15 0.05 0.06
C GLY A 328 -1.25 -0.17 -1.15
N HIS A 329 -0.59 -1.32 -1.20
CA HIS A 329 0.18 -1.74 -2.38
C HIS A 329 -0.69 -1.85 -3.64
N THR A 330 -0.08 -1.59 -4.78
CA THR A 330 -0.66 -1.73 -6.11
C THR A 330 0.25 -2.56 -7.01
N LYS A 331 -0.27 -3.05 -8.14
CA LYS A 331 0.51 -3.83 -9.11
C LYS A 331 1.67 -3.04 -9.70
N ASP A 332 1.44 -1.77 -9.95
CA ASP A 332 2.32 -0.84 -10.65
C ASP A 332 2.18 0.58 -10.09
N GLY A 333 2.94 1.53 -10.64
CA GLY A 333 3.01 2.90 -10.12
C GLY A 333 3.80 3.00 -8.83
N ILE A 334 3.66 4.15 -8.14
CA ILE A 334 4.42 4.49 -6.92
C ILE A 334 4.15 3.49 -5.78
N MET A 335 2.91 3.01 -5.63
CA MET A 335 2.55 1.99 -4.63
C MET A 335 2.83 0.54 -5.10
N GLY A 336 3.44 0.37 -6.29
CA GLY A 336 4.05 -0.87 -6.77
C GLY A 336 5.56 -0.71 -6.89
N ARG A 337 6.22 -1.26 -7.92
CA ARG A 337 7.67 -1.05 -8.19
C ARG A 337 7.98 0.17 -9.07
N GLY A 338 6.99 1.00 -9.39
CA GLY A 338 7.19 2.19 -10.21
C GLY A 338 8.13 3.21 -9.57
N PHE A 339 8.20 3.25 -8.24
CA PHE A 339 9.03 4.19 -7.49
C PHE A 339 10.53 4.05 -7.76
N ASP A 340 11.03 2.88 -8.20
CA ASP A 340 12.44 2.67 -8.55
C ASP A 340 12.92 3.64 -9.63
N ASN A 341 12.00 4.09 -10.48
CA ASN A 341 12.27 4.90 -11.66
C ASN A 341 12.03 6.41 -11.42
N ILE A 342 12.03 6.87 -10.17
CA ILE A 342 11.74 8.28 -9.84
C ILE A 342 12.67 9.27 -10.57
N ASP A 343 13.86 8.83 -10.97
CA ASP A 343 14.80 9.57 -11.81
C ASP A 343 14.16 10.06 -13.13
N ARG A 344 13.22 9.28 -13.69
CA ARG A 344 12.50 9.62 -14.93
C ARG A 344 11.64 10.87 -14.79
N VAL A 345 11.27 11.27 -13.57
CA VAL A 345 10.52 12.51 -13.34
C VAL A 345 11.38 13.74 -13.64
N PHE A 346 12.69 13.63 -13.43
CA PHE A 346 13.64 14.75 -13.51
C PHE A 346 14.48 14.75 -14.79
N LEU A 347 14.86 13.57 -15.30
CA LEU A 347 15.75 13.45 -16.45
C LEU A 347 14.99 13.51 -17.79
N VAL A 348 15.64 14.08 -18.81
CA VAL A 348 15.17 14.07 -20.21
C VAL A 348 16.00 13.07 -21.03
N GLY A 349 15.35 12.41 -21.99
CA GLY A 349 16.00 11.49 -22.93
C GLY A 349 16.39 10.11 -22.39
N GLU A 350 17.32 9.48 -23.10
CA GLU A 350 17.87 8.15 -22.79
C GLU A 350 19.08 8.20 -21.84
N LYS A 351 19.56 9.40 -21.47
CA LYS A 351 20.56 9.63 -20.41
C LYS A 351 19.91 9.30 -19.06
N ARG A 352 19.62 8.01 -18.87
CA ARG A 352 19.03 7.40 -17.69
C ARG A 352 20.17 6.76 -16.90
N SER A 353 20.05 6.70 -15.58
CA SER A 353 21.04 5.98 -14.76
C SER A 353 21.27 4.60 -15.38
N ALA A 354 22.53 4.29 -15.68
CA ALA A 354 22.92 3.26 -16.63
C ALA A 354 22.18 1.92 -16.48
N ALA A 355 21.80 1.34 -17.62
CA ALA A 355 21.44 -0.06 -17.85
C ALA A 355 20.12 -0.58 -17.24
N THR A 356 18.98 -0.12 -17.76
CA THR A 356 17.91 -1.09 -18.09
C THR A 356 18.28 -1.67 -19.46
N LYS A 357 19.01 -2.80 -19.48
CA LYS A 357 18.71 -3.76 -20.55
C LYS A 357 17.29 -4.22 -20.23
N ASP A 358 16.34 -3.87 -21.09
CA ASP A 358 15.01 -4.48 -21.14
C ASP A 358 15.15 -5.98 -21.49
N ASN A 359 15.86 -6.73 -20.65
CA ASN A 359 15.69 -8.16 -20.58
C ASN A 359 14.39 -8.36 -19.80
N ASN A 360 13.32 -8.58 -20.54
CA ASN A 360 12.11 -9.27 -20.08
C ASN A 360 12.41 -10.66 -19.46
N ASN A 361 13.68 -11.07 -19.32
CA ASN A 361 14.13 -12.08 -18.39
C ASN A 361 14.38 -11.47 -17.00
N PHE A 362 13.31 -11.05 -16.33
CA PHE A 362 13.23 -11.13 -14.87
C PHE A 362 13.26 -12.63 -14.48
N ASN A 363 14.44 -13.25 -14.55
CA ASN A 363 14.70 -14.58 -14.00
C ASN A 363 15.19 -14.51 -12.54
N GLY A 364 15.36 -13.30 -11.99
CA GLY A 364 15.26 -13.11 -10.56
C GLY A 364 13.79 -13.22 -10.18
N LYS A 365 13.44 -14.19 -9.32
CA LYS A 365 12.14 -14.21 -8.67
C LYS A 365 11.81 -12.77 -8.22
N PRO A 366 10.59 -12.25 -8.44
CA PRO A 366 10.18 -11.02 -7.76
C PRO A 366 10.52 -11.21 -6.29
N VAL A 367 11.28 -10.27 -5.69
CA VAL A 367 11.62 -10.38 -4.27
C VAL A 367 10.30 -10.49 -3.53
N GLN A 368 10.14 -11.66 -2.93
CA GLN A 368 8.89 -12.30 -2.63
C GLN A 368 8.67 -12.10 -1.13
N HIS A 369 7.83 -11.14 -0.74
CA HIS A 369 7.01 -11.39 0.44
C HIS A 369 5.83 -12.26 -0.06
N SER A 370 5.66 -13.42 0.56
CA SER A 370 5.67 -14.72 -0.12
C SER A 370 4.34 -15.31 -0.64
N THR A 371 3.94 -15.21 -1.91
CA THR A 371 2.60 -15.73 -2.36
C THR A 371 2.56 -17.19 -2.83
N VAL A 372 1.44 -17.88 -2.52
CA VAL A 372 0.81 -18.97 -3.31
C VAL A 372 -0.66 -18.55 -3.54
N SER A 373 -1.21 -18.78 -4.74
CA SER A 373 -2.53 -18.27 -5.16
C SER A 373 -3.65 -19.33 -5.18
N LEU A 374 -4.89 -18.89 -4.93
CA LEU A 374 -6.14 -19.59 -5.30
C LEU A 374 -7.25 -18.58 -5.61
N GLN A 375 -8.03 -18.86 -6.65
CA GLN A 375 -9.01 -17.96 -7.27
C GLN A 375 -10.46 -18.29 -6.85
N ARG A 376 -11.29 -17.29 -6.47
CA ARG A 376 -12.79 -17.37 -6.54
C ARG A 376 -13.42 -16.03 -6.95
N ASN A 377 -14.56 -16.07 -7.65
CA ASN A 377 -15.27 -14.89 -8.16
C ASN A 377 -16.28 -14.37 -7.12
N ILE A 378 -16.40 -13.06 -6.94
CA ILE A 378 -17.37 -12.42 -6.02
C ILE A 378 -18.30 -11.52 -6.84
N ASN A 379 -19.62 -11.68 -6.68
CA ASN A 379 -20.63 -10.80 -7.27
C ASN A 379 -21.04 -9.71 -6.26
N VAL A 380 -20.86 -8.42 -6.60
CA VAL A 380 -21.33 -7.28 -5.81
C VAL A 380 -22.47 -6.57 -6.55
N THR A 381 -23.62 -6.36 -5.90
CA THR A 381 -24.75 -5.61 -6.47
C THR A 381 -24.92 -4.27 -5.74
N MET A 382 -24.84 -3.15 -6.48
CA MET A 382 -25.01 -1.80 -5.93
C MET A 382 -26.38 -1.22 -6.30
N ASN A 383 -27.20 -0.91 -5.29
CA ASN A 383 -28.46 -0.19 -5.48
C ASN A 383 -28.29 1.27 -5.04
N VAL A 384 -28.36 2.22 -5.97
CA VAL A 384 -28.31 3.66 -5.68
C VAL A 384 -29.74 4.18 -5.54
N ALA A 385 -30.15 4.49 -4.32
CA ALA A 385 -31.41 5.21 -4.09
C ALA A 385 -31.24 6.72 -4.37
N GLU A 386 -32.28 7.39 -4.87
CA GLU A 386 -32.25 8.84 -5.02
C GLU A 386 -32.00 9.53 -3.66
N PRO A 387 -31.17 10.60 -3.62
CA PRO A 387 -30.90 11.29 -2.37
C PRO A 387 -32.17 11.94 -1.84
N LEU A 388 -32.56 11.57 -0.62
CA LEU A 388 -33.57 12.30 0.15
C LEU A 388 -33.11 13.76 0.24
N ARG A 389 -33.90 14.69 -0.30
CA ARG A 389 -33.67 16.13 -0.15
C ARG A 389 -33.68 16.46 1.34
N VAL A 390 -32.50 16.57 1.95
CA VAL A 390 -32.35 17.14 3.28
C VAL A 390 -32.66 18.63 3.15
N LEU A 391 -33.88 19.01 3.52
CA LEU A 391 -34.28 20.39 3.69
C LEU A 391 -33.38 21.02 4.76
N GLY A 392 -32.75 22.15 4.42
CA GLY A 392 -31.87 22.89 5.32
C GLY A 392 -32.58 23.40 6.58
N PRO A 393 -31.81 23.85 7.59
CA PRO A 393 -32.33 24.12 8.92
C PRO A 393 -33.15 25.42 8.94
N ARG A 394 -34.48 25.32 8.95
CA ARG A 394 -35.35 26.39 9.44
C ARG A 394 -36.57 25.85 10.19
N SER A 395 -36.80 26.47 11.35
CA SER A 395 -38.05 26.54 12.11
C SER A 395 -38.35 25.41 13.10
N LYS A 396 -38.28 25.77 14.39
CA LYS A 396 -38.82 25.05 15.55
C LYS A 396 -40.29 24.68 15.31
N THR A 397 -40.63 23.40 15.35
CA THR A 397 -41.90 22.89 15.89
C THR A 397 -41.71 21.43 16.29
N THR A 398 -42.41 21.07 17.35
CA THR A 398 -42.37 19.89 18.22
C THR A 398 -42.24 18.52 17.55
N LEU A 399 -41.38 17.68 18.14
CA LEU A 399 -41.45 16.21 18.09
C LEU A 399 -42.87 15.75 18.45
N GLY A 400 -43.57 15.13 17.49
CA GLY A 400 -44.84 14.46 17.72
C GLY A 400 -45.48 14.07 16.40
N ASN A 401 -45.77 12.77 16.24
CA ASN A 401 -46.56 12.15 15.16
C ASN A 401 -45.82 11.65 13.90
N PHE A 402 -44.90 10.70 14.07
CA PHE A 402 -44.60 9.69 13.03
C PHE A 402 -44.76 8.26 13.53
N VAL A 403 -45.70 8.04 14.46
CA VAL A 403 -46.23 6.70 14.80
C VAL A 403 -47.64 6.61 14.25
N SER A 404 -47.78 6.49 12.93
CA SER A 404 -48.96 5.90 12.25
C SER A 404 -48.89 6.13 10.73
N MET A 405 -48.12 5.34 10.00
CA MET A 405 -48.41 5.11 8.58
C MET A 405 -48.17 3.64 8.24
N SER A 406 -49.21 2.98 7.76
CA SER A 406 -49.23 1.55 7.45
C SER A 406 -48.71 1.27 6.04
N LYS A 407 -48.35 0.00 5.79
CA LYS A 407 -47.61 -0.51 4.63
C LYS A 407 -48.35 -0.50 3.27
N SER A 408 -49.53 0.11 3.13
CA SER A 408 -50.38 -0.09 1.94
C SER A 408 -50.61 1.13 1.02
N ASP A 409 -50.07 2.31 1.30
CA ASP A 409 -50.41 3.52 0.52
C ASP A 409 -49.35 3.97 -0.51
N ILE A 410 -48.32 3.16 -0.77
CA ILE A 410 -47.27 3.46 -1.77
C ILE A 410 -47.47 2.62 -3.04
N VAL A 411 -48.67 2.63 -3.61
CA VAL A 411 -48.86 2.33 -5.04
C VAL A 411 -50.00 3.19 -5.54
N ARG A 412 -49.76 3.85 -6.69
CA ARG A 412 -50.67 4.73 -7.45
C ARG A 412 -50.61 6.20 -7.05
N ARG A 413 -49.80 6.95 -7.80
CA ARG A 413 -50.22 8.17 -8.53
C ARG A 413 -49.05 8.67 -9.37
N SER A 414 -49.12 8.44 -10.67
CA SER A 414 -48.52 9.35 -11.65
C SER A 414 -49.46 10.55 -11.81
N PRO A 415 -48.93 11.78 -11.93
CA PRO A 415 -49.33 12.52 -13.12
C PRO A 415 -48.20 13.33 -13.77
N ASN A 416 -48.33 13.38 -15.09
CA ASN A 416 -47.58 14.21 -16.03
C ASN A 416 -47.49 15.67 -15.60
N VAL A 417 -46.28 16.24 -15.65
CA VAL A 417 -46.06 17.68 -15.89
C VAL A 417 -44.90 17.82 -16.88
N THR A 418 -45.13 18.66 -17.88
CA THR A 418 -44.36 18.97 -19.09
C THR A 418 -42.85 19.24 -18.91
N PRO A 419 -42.04 18.92 -19.94
CA PRO A 419 -40.58 19.05 -19.88
C PRO A 419 -40.16 20.53 -19.92
N ILE A 420 -39.54 21.00 -18.84
CA ILE A 420 -38.73 22.22 -18.90
C ILE A 420 -37.38 21.82 -19.52
N THR A 421 -37.23 22.19 -20.78
CA THR A 421 -35.96 22.24 -21.53
C THR A 421 -34.82 22.78 -20.67
N ARG A 422 -33.79 21.96 -20.43
CA ARG A 422 -32.47 22.40 -19.99
C ARG A 422 -31.45 22.16 -21.10
N PRO A 423 -30.54 23.11 -21.40
CA PRO A 423 -29.75 23.10 -22.62
C PRO A 423 -28.70 21.98 -22.61
N SER A 424 -28.86 21.05 -23.54
CA SER A 424 -27.84 20.11 -23.99
C SER A 424 -26.84 20.84 -24.90
N SER A 425 -25.66 21.21 -24.40
CA SER A 425 -24.46 21.42 -25.26
C SER A 425 -23.14 21.66 -24.52
N VAL A 426 -23.13 21.93 -23.21
CA VAL A 426 -21.87 22.27 -22.51
C VAL A 426 -21.21 21.05 -21.84
N TYR A 427 -21.98 20.06 -21.36
CA TYR A 427 -21.44 18.89 -20.64
C TYR A 427 -21.15 17.65 -21.50
N SER A 428 -21.67 17.56 -22.72
CA SER A 428 -21.22 16.56 -23.72
C SER A 428 -19.85 16.90 -24.30
N THR A 429 -19.47 18.19 -24.28
CA THR A 429 -18.18 18.66 -24.77
C THR A 429 -17.04 18.36 -23.79
N ILE A 430 -17.30 18.28 -22.48
CA ILE A 430 -16.29 17.96 -21.44
C ILE A 430 -15.98 16.46 -21.41
N THR A 431 -17.00 15.61 -21.56
CA THR A 431 -16.84 14.15 -21.60
C THR A 431 -16.19 13.68 -22.91
N ASN A 432 -16.49 14.32 -24.04
CA ASN A 432 -15.81 14.02 -25.31
C ASN A 432 -14.39 14.60 -25.38
N ARG A 433 -14.12 15.80 -24.83
CA ARG A 433 -12.74 16.32 -24.72
C ARG A 433 -11.85 15.46 -23.82
N MET A 434 -12.39 14.85 -22.75
CA MET A 434 -11.63 13.89 -21.92
C MET A 434 -11.32 12.56 -22.63
N ALA A 435 -12.11 12.17 -23.65
CA ALA A 435 -11.82 11.00 -24.48
C ALA A 435 -10.78 11.31 -25.57
N ASP A 436 -10.80 12.53 -26.14
CA ASP A 436 -9.84 12.95 -27.16
C ASP A 436 -8.48 13.33 -26.56
N SER A 437 -8.43 13.91 -25.34
CA SER A 437 -7.19 14.08 -24.58
C SER A 437 -6.56 12.75 -24.17
N LYS A 438 -7.36 11.70 -23.94
CA LYS A 438 -6.86 10.32 -23.71
C LYS A 438 -6.27 9.69 -24.95
N ARG A 439 -6.78 10.00 -26.16
CA ARG A 439 -6.21 9.49 -27.43
C ARG A 439 -4.88 10.16 -27.80
N ASN A 440 -4.67 11.42 -27.41
CA ASN A 440 -3.40 12.12 -27.65
C ASN A 440 -2.36 11.89 -26.55
N ALA A 441 -2.74 11.68 -25.29
CA ALA A 441 -1.81 11.35 -24.20
C ALA A 441 -1.29 9.89 -24.27
N ASN A 442 -2.12 8.94 -24.71
CA ASN A 442 -1.70 7.53 -24.85
C ASN A 442 -0.82 7.24 -26.06
N ARG A 443 -0.63 8.18 -26.99
CA ARG A 443 0.27 7.97 -28.15
C ARG A 443 1.73 8.32 -27.87
N ASN A 444 2.05 9.07 -26.81
CA ASN A 444 3.42 9.49 -26.50
C ASN A 444 4.01 8.99 -25.17
N ASN A 445 3.23 8.38 -24.26
CA ASN A 445 3.66 8.04 -22.89
C ASN A 445 3.69 6.54 -22.55
N GLY A 446 4.00 5.67 -23.51
CA GLY A 446 3.95 4.20 -23.31
C GLY A 446 4.87 3.60 -22.22
N ASN A 447 5.71 4.40 -21.53
CA ASN A 447 6.76 3.92 -20.63
C ASN A 447 6.91 4.67 -19.28
N ASP A 448 5.96 5.53 -18.87
CA ASP A 448 6.03 6.19 -17.56
C ASP A 448 5.56 5.25 -16.43
N THR A 449 6.52 4.70 -15.68
CA THR A 449 6.26 3.80 -14.56
C THR A 449 6.03 4.55 -13.24
N VAL A 450 6.30 5.86 -13.18
CA VAL A 450 6.16 6.68 -11.98
C VAL A 450 4.84 7.42 -12.04
N TYR A 451 3.78 6.81 -11.52
CA TYR A 451 2.45 7.43 -11.51
C TYR A 451 1.64 6.95 -10.31
N TRP A 452 0.57 7.68 -9.98
CA TRP A 452 -0.41 7.21 -9.01
C TRP A 452 -1.45 6.34 -9.72
N PRO A 453 -1.58 5.06 -9.34
CA PRO A 453 -2.71 4.24 -9.78
C PRO A 453 -4.03 4.94 -9.46
N ARG A 454 -5.05 4.69 -10.29
CA ARG A 454 -6.29 5.49 -10.27
C ARG A 454 -6.96 5.49 -8.89
N ASN A 455 -6.97 4.36 -8.19
CA ASN A 455 -7.49 4.25 -6.82
C ASN A 455 -6.71 5.17 -5.85
N CYS A 456 -5.37 5.13 -5.89
CA CYS A 456 -4.52 5.99 -5.06
C CYS A 456 -4.74 7.48 -5.38
N ALA A 457 -4.77 7.85 -6.67
CA ALA A 457 -4.97 9.23 -7.10
C ALA A 457 -6.31 9.80 -6.60
N VAL A 458 -7.40 9.03 -6.72
CA VAL A 458 -8.71 9.45 -6.21
C VAL A 458 -8.66 9.55 -4.68
N LEU A 459 -8.08 8.58 -3.97
CA LEU A 459 -7.99 8.61 -2.51
C LEU A 459 -7.25 9.87 -2.03
N LEU A 460 -6.05 10.11 -2.55
CA LEU A 460 -5.25 11.30 -2.22
C LEU A 460 -5.98 12.59 -2.57
N SER A 461 -6.70 12.66 -3.71
CA SER A 461 -7.41 13.87 -4.13
C SER A 461 -8.47 14.36 -3.13
N TYR A 462 -9.03 13.45 -2.33
CA TYR A 462 -10.01 13.74 -1.27
C TYR A 462 -9.43 13.55 0.14
N HIS A 463 -8.18 13.12 0.25
CA HIS A 463 -7.53 12.90 1.54
C HIS A 463 -7.29 14.25 2.23
N ARG A 464 -7.56 14.30 3.54
CA ARG A 464 -7.46 15.55 4.32
C ARG A 464 -6.08 16.20 4.28
N TRP A 465 -5.03 15.38 4.17
CA TRP A 465 -3.65 15.86 4.10
C TRP A 465 -3.34 16.58 2.79
N PHE A 466 -4.21 16.48 1.79
CA PHE A 466 -4.07 17.02 0.44
C PHE A 466 -5.07 18.16 0.16
N ASN A 467 -5.92 18.51 1.13
CA ASN A 467 -6.96 19.52 1.00
C ASN A 467 -6.96 20.49 2.20
N ASN A 468 -7.54 21.68 2.00
CA ASN A 468 -7.71 22.65 3.08
C ASN A 468 -8.86 22.18 3.99
N GLU A 469 -8.55 21.61 5.15
CA GLU A 469 -9.54 21.35 6.20
C GLU A 469 -9.60 22.52 7.18
N PHE A 470 -10.73 23.22 7.24
CA PHE A 470 -11.09 23.93 8.47
C PHE A 470 -11.59 22.89 9.46
N GLY A 471 -10.76 22.59 10.47
CA GLY A 471 -11.05 21.56 11.46
C GLY A 471 -12.42 21.77 12.12
N ARG A 472 -13.36 20.83 11.86
CA ARG A 472 -14.47 20.48 12.78
C ARG A 472 -15.36 19.29 12.40
N GLU A 473 -14.99 18.42 11.45
CA GLU A 473 -15.93 17.38 10.96
C GLU A 473 -15.56 15.92 11.26
N ARG A 474 -14.52 15.65 12.06
CA ARG A 474 -14.18 14.26 12.47
C ARG A 474 -15.29 13.59 13.28
N GLN A 475 -16.12 14.37 13.99
CA GLN A 475 -17.25 13.84 14.78
C GLN A 475 -18.48 13.46 13.93
N ALA A 476 -18.48 13.73 12.62
CA ALA A 476 -19.64 13.47 11.76
C ALA A 476 -19.55 12.10 11.03
N ILE A 477 -18.35 11.60 10.74
CA ILE A 477 -18.14 10.42 9.87
C ILE A 477 -18.74 9.13 10.45
N THR A 478 -18.64 8.88 11.76
CA THR A 478 -19.22 7.69 12.40
C THR A 478 -20.75 7.68 12.45
N ARG A 479 -21.42 8.82 12.20
CA ARG A 479 -22.89 8.86 12.05
C ARG A 479 -23.35 8.51 10.64
N TYR A 480 -22.42 8.45 9.69
CA TYR A 480 -22.75 8.43 8.27
C TYR A 480 -22.47 7.12 7.58
N LEU A 481 -21.85 6.13 8.22
CA LEU A 481 -21.58 4.83 7.63
C LEU A 481 -22.04 3.71 8.56
N LYS A 482 -22.95 2.85 8.08
CA LYS A 482 -23.47 1.71 8.82
C LYS A 482 -23.38 0.46 7.96
N PHE A 483 -22.73 -0.57 8.48
CA PHE A 483 -22.82 -1.90 7.89
C PHE A 483 -24.01 -2.64 8.50
N ASP A 484 -25.02 -2.91 7.68
CA ASP A 484 -26.12 -3.81 7.99
C ASP A 484 -25.67 -5.24 7.70
N LYS A 485 -25.17 -5.92 8.74
CA LYS A 485 -24.65 -7.29 8.69
C LYS A 485 -25.69 -8.28 8.15
N ASN A 486 -26.97 -8.09 8.48
CA ASN A 486 -28.04 -9.02 8.10
C ASN A 486 -28.36 -8.92 6.60
N LYS A 487 -28.11 -7.77 6.00
CA LYS A 487 -28.36 -7.51 4.57
C LYS A 487 -27.08 -7.45 3.74
N MET A 488 -25.92 -7.65 4.36
CA MET A 488 -24.60 -7.42 3.76
C MET A 488 -24.52 -6.06 3.04
N MET A 489 -25.13 -5.03 3.64
CA MET A 489 -25.35 -3.74 2.99
C MET A 489 -24.59 -2.64 3.73
N ILE A 490 -23.91 -1.79 2.96
CA ILE A 490 -23.23 -0.63 3.51
C ILE A 490 -24.09 0.59 3.21
N LEU A 491 -24.58 1.21 4.29
CA LEU A 491 -25.42 2.40 4.26
C LEU A 491 -24.53 3.59 4.54
N SER A 492 -24.44 4.51 3.58
CA SER A 492 -23.75 5.77 3.76
C SER A 492 -24.70 6.96 3.59
N THR A 493 -24.72 7.89 4.54
CA THR A 493 -25.45 9.16 4.39
C THR A 493 -24.58 10.29 3.85
N ALA A 494 -23.25 10.11 3.75
CA ALA A 494 -22.32 11.13 3.25
C ALA A 494 -21.84 10.91 1.80
N GLY A 495 -22.44 9.94 1.09
CA GLY A 495 -21.99 9.51 -0.24
C GLY A 495 -20.72 8.66 -0.16
N LEU A 496 -20.58 7.69 -1.06
CA LEU A 496 -19.36 6.88 -1.19
C LEU A 496 -18.61 7.33 -2.44
N ARG A 497 -17.29 7.55 -2.34
CA ARG A 497 -16.45 8.00 -3.47
C ARG A 497 -15.60 6.88 -4.06
N ILE A 498 -15.11 6.00 -3.20
CA ILE A 498 -14.32 4.82 -3.55
C ILE A 498 -14.83 3.67 -2.68
N VAL A 499 -14.99 2.50 -3.29
CA VAL A 499 -15.09 1.22 -2.60
C VAL A 499 -13.92 0.40 -3.08
N GLU A 500 -13.04 0.01 -2.17
CA GLU A 500 -11.91 -0.86 -2.47
C GLU A 500 -12.14 -2.20 -1.78
N VAL A 501 -12.17 -3.27 -2.58
CA VAL A 501 -12.27 -4.64 -2.08
C VAL A 501 -10.86 -5.22 -2.14
N ARG A 502 -10.35 -5.60 -0.98
CA ARG A 502 -9.07 -6.30 -0.82
C ARG A 502 -9.36 -7.65 -0.17
N ASP A 503 -8.75 -8.71 -0.67
CA ASP A 503 -8.85 -10.03 -0.03
C ASP A 503 -7.62 -10.21 0.90
N GLU A 504 -7.85 -10.81 2.06
CA GLU A 504 -6.86 -10.90 3.14
C GLU A 504 -5.78 -11.97 2.90
N SER A 505 -6.02 -12.91 1.98
CA SER A 505 -5.08 -14.01 1.71
C SER A 505 -3.68 -13.58 1.21
N ASN A 506 -3.47 -12.30 0.91
CA ASN A 506 -2.24 -11.71 0.35
C ASN A 506 -1.84 -10.40 1.06
N ALA A 507 -2.38 -10.10 2.25
CA ALA A 507 -2.02 -8.86 2.96
C ALA A 507 -0.50 -8.73 3.25
N ASP A 508 0.23 -9.85 3.27
CA ASP A 508 1.69 -9.88 3.43
C ASP A 508 2.45 -10.36 2.18
N LYS A 509 1.76 -10.67 1.06
CA LYS A 509 2.33 -11.52 0.00
C LYS A 509 1.76 -11.13 -1.39
N SER A 510 2.60 -10.69 -2.34
CA SER A 510 2.22 -9.95 -3.58
C SER A 510 1.21 -10.61 -4.59
N PRO A 511 0.83 -9.92 -5.69
CA PRO A 511 -0.54 -9.70 -6.09
C PRO A 511 -1.18 -10.91 -6.78
N GLY A 512 -2.17 -11.49 -6.12
CA GLY A 512 -3.18 -12.28 -6.80
C GLY A 512 -4.55 -11.82 -6.38
N TYR A 513 -5.04 -10.66 -6.86
CA TYR A 513 -6.46 -10.33 -6.70
C TYR A 513 -7.21 -9.91 -7.94
N LYS A 514 -8.39 -10.52 -7.97
CA LYS A 514 -9.46 -10.44 -8.94
C LYS A 514 -10.25 -9.16 -8.74
N GLU A 515 -10.63 -8.57 -9.86
CA GLU A 515 -11.65 -7.54 -10.04
C GLU A 515 -11.82 -6.51 -8.93
N VAL A 516 -11.09 -5.40 -9.06
CA VAL A 516 -11.47 -4.13 -8.42
C VAL A 516 -12.73 -3.61 -9.11
N ILE A 517 -13.90 -3.77 -8.48
CA ILE A 517 -15.12 -3.10 -8.93
C ILE A 517 -15.01 -1.61 -8.55
N ASN A 518 -14.46 -0.81 -9.46
CA ASN A 518 -14.39 0.64 -9.33
C ASN A 518 -15.75 1.28 -9.66
N LEU A 519 -16.61 1.48 -8.66
CA LEU A 519 -17.84 2.26 -8.81
C LEU A 519 -17.61 3.69 -8.32
N LEU A 520 -17.45 4.63 -9.27
CA LEU A 520 -17.33 6.06 -9.00
C LEU A 520 -18.74 6.69 -8.90
N LEU A 521 -19.06 7.31 -7.76
CA LEU A 521 -20.25 8.18 -7.63
C LEU A 521 -19.79 9.64 -7.66
N SER A 522 -20.21 10.40 -8.67
CA SER A 522 -19.57 11.66 -9.08
C SER A 522 -19.91 12.93 -8.28
N ASN A 523 -20.84 12.95 -7.30
CA ASN A 523 -21.35 14.23 -6.75
C ASN A 523 -21.50 14.38 -5.21
N TRP A 524 -20.49 14.10 -4.38
CA TRP A 524 -20.63 14.12 -2.89
C TRP A 524 -19.43 14.69 -2.06
N GLN A 525 -19.72 15.40 -0.98
CA GLN A 525 -18.79 16.32 -0.32
C GLN A 525 -17.91 15.70 0.79
N TYR A 526 -17.93 14.39 1.00
CA TYR A 526 -17.21 13.73 2.11
C TYR A 526 -16.49 12.44 1.67
N LEU A 527 -15.34 12.18 2.29
CA LEU A 527 -14.59 10.93 2.15
C LEU A 527 -15.14 9.90 3.15
N ILE A 528 -15.72 8.81 2.64
CA ILE A 528 -15.89 7.59 3.41
C ILE A 528 -15.01 6.53 2.77
N HIS A 529 -13.94 6.17 3.48
CA HIS A 529 -13.14 5.01 3.17
C HIS A 529 -13.92 3.78 3.64
N LEU A 530 -14.31 2.94 2.69
CA LEU A 530 -14.93 1.65 2.97
C LEU A 530 -13.97 0.59 2.46
N VAL A 531 -13.05 0.16 3.33
CA VAL A 531 -12.38 -1.12 3.14
C VAL A 531 -13.40 -2.16 3.56
N ILE A 532 -13.90 -2.92 2.59
CA ILE A 532 -14.58 -4.17 2.93
C ILE A 532 -13.47 -5.18 3.14
N GLU A 533 -13.01 -5.31 4.38
CA GLU A 533 -12.27 -6.48 4.83
C GLU A 533 -13.26 -7.65 4.75
N MET A 534 -13.25 -8.32 3.60
CA MET A 534 -13.78 -9.67 3.54
C MET A 534 -12.68 -10.56 4.08
N GLU A 535 -12.63 -10.68 5.42
CA GLU A 535 -12.27 -11.98 5.99
C GLU A 535 -13.05 -12.99 5.17
N SER A 536 -12.38 -13.95 4.53
CA SER A 536 -13.07 -15.17 4.13
C SER A 536 -13.53 -15.81 5.42
N ARG A 537 -14.66 -15.34 5.97
CA ARG A 537 -15.24 -15.91 7.16
C ARG A 537 -15.71 -17.26 6.69
N PHE A 538 -14.93 -18.26 7.09
CA PHE A 538 -15.40 -19.61 7.27
C PHE A 538 -16.83 -19.53 7.82
N SER A 539 -17.80 -19.85 6.98
CA SER A 539 -19.14 -20.09 7.45
C SER A 539 -19.10 -21.47 8.09
N PHE A 540 -19.53 -21.57 9.34
CA PHE A 540 -19.67 -22.88 9.97
C PHE A 540 -20.60 -23.80 9.16
N GLU A 541 -21.54 -23.22 8.40
CA GLU A 541 -22.42 -23.93 7.45
C GLU A 541 -21.68 -24.53 6.23
N ASP A 542 -20.47 -24.08 5.91
CA ASP A 542 -19.65 -24.58 4.79
C ASP A 542 -18.54 -25.56 5.21
N LEU A 543 -18.45 -25.88 6.51
CA LEU A 543 -17.48 -26.85 7.05
C LEU A 543 -17.52 -28.18 6.28
N ASN A 544 -16.40 -28.54 5.63
CA ASN A 544 -16.25 -29.81 4.92
C ASN A 544 -15.98 -30.95 5.90
N TYR A 545 -16.69 -32.07 5.74
CA TYR A 545 -16.43 -33.30 6.47
C TYR A 545 -15.18 -34.02 5.96
N PHE A 546 -14.57 -34.84 6.82
CA PHE A 546 -13.46 -35.70 6.41
C PHE A 546 -13.95 -36.75 5.40
N PRO A 547 -13.12 -37.13 4.40
CA PRO A 547 -13.54 -38.01 3.33
C PRO A 547 -13.90 -39.41 3.87
N PRO A 548 -14.92 -40.08 3.31
CA PRO A 548 -15.18 -41.48 3.63
C PRO A 548 -14.01 -42.36 3.15
N LEU A 549 -13.87 -43.52 3.78
CA LEU A 549 -12.93 -44.57 3.35
C LEU A 549 -13.52 -45.32 2.16
N GLU A 550 -12.96 -45.13 0.97
CA GLU A 550 -13.35 -45.87 -0.24
C GLU A 550 -12.39 -47.05 -0.40
N ASN A 551 -12.82 -48.28 -0.09
CA ASN A 551 -11.95 -49.48 -0.10
C ASN A 551 -10.64 -49.32 0.71
N GLY A 552 -10.71 -48.65 1.87
CA GLY A 552 -9.52 -48.36 2.69
C GLY A 552 -8.67 -47.18 2.20
N HIS A 553 -9.06 -46.51 1.12
CA HIS A 553 -8.35 -45.35 0.58
C HIS A 553 -8.88 -44.05 1.19
N ILE A 554 -7.97 -43.11 1.45
CA ILE A 554 -8.28 -41.76 1.94
C ILE A 554 -7.93 -40.77 0.85
N ASN A 555 -8.92 -40.09 0.28
CA ASN A 555 -8.68 -39.05 -0.72
C ASN A 555 -7.92 -37.87 -0.09
N ILE A 556 -6.67 -37.67 -0.50
CA ILE A 556 -5.76 -36.70 0.12
C ILE A 556 -6.23 -35.25 -0.04
N ILE A 557 -6.83 -34.90 -1.19
CA ILE A 557 -7.30 -33.53 -1.45
C ILE A 557 -8.45 -33.18 -0.49
N LYS A 558 -9.42 -34.10 -0.36
CA LYS A 558 -10.54 -33.92 0.58
C LYS A 558 -10.07 -33.91 2.03
N PHE A 559 -9.11 -34.77 2.39
CA PHE A 559 -8.50 -34.80 3.73
C PHE A 559 -7.82 -33.47 4.09
N LEU A 560 -6.97 -32.93 3.21
CA LEU A 560 -6.29 -31.66 3.43
C LEU A 560 -7.27 -30.49 3.48
N LYS A 561 -8.34 -30.55 2.68
CA LYS A 561 -9.40 -29.54 2.70
C LYS A 561 -10.16 -29.53 4.03
N ALA A 562 -10.61 -30.68 4.52
CA ALA A 562 -11.28 -30.79 5.83
C ALA A 562 -10.35 -30.39 6.98
N SER A 563 -9.06 -30.78 6.92
CA SER A 563 -8.05 -30.39 7.90
C SER A 563 -7.80 -28.88 7.94
N SER A 564 -7.85 -28.22 6.77
CA SER A 564 -7.70 -26.76 6.66
C SER A 564 -8.94 -26.02 7.20
N ASP A 565 -10.14 -26.54 6.97
CA ASP A 565 -11.38 -25.96 7.52
C ASP A 565 -11.43 -26.06 9.06
N LEU A 566 -10.86 -27.13 9.64
CA LEU A 566 -10.70 -27.23 11.09
C LEU A 566 -9.85 -26.07 11.64
N LEU A 567 -8.80 -25.62 10.93
CA LEU A 567 -8.00 -24.49 11.38
C LEU A 567 -8.81 -23.20 11.51
N SER A 568 -9.83 -23.03 10.68
CA SER A 568 -10.76 -21.90 10.78
C SER A 568 -11.64 -21.99 12.02
N ILE A 569 -12.01 -23.19 12.48
CA ILE A 569 -12.67 -23.39 13.78
C ILE A 569 -11.70 -23.07 14.92
N VAL A 570 -10.42 -23.45 14.79
CA VAL A 570 -9.39 -23.15 15.79
C VAL A 570 -9.20 -21.64 16.00
N ASP A 571 -9.34 -20.82 14.95
CA ASP A 571 -9.31 -19.36 15.09
C ASP A 571 -10.40 -18.83 16.02
N CYS A 572 -11.56 -19.49 16.06
CA CYS A 572 -12.69 -19.15 16.93
C CYS A 572 -12.42 -19.48 18.41
N PHE A 573 -11.43 -20.35 18.69
CA PHE A 573 -10.95 -20.62 20.05
C PHE A 573 -9.94 -19.57 20.56
N GLY A 574 -9.66 -18.53 19.77
CA GLY A 574 -8.93 -17.34 20.20
C GLY A 574 -7.43 -17.32 19.85
N LYS A 575 -6.85 -16.12 19.91
CA LYS A 575 -5.48 -15.82 19.42
C LYS A 575 -4.36 -16.61 20.11
N LEU A 576 -4.62 -17.23 21.26
CA LEU A 576 -3.63 -17.97 22.05
C LEU A 576 -3.37 -19.37 21.52
N LEU A 577 -4.27 -19.92 20.67
CA LEU A 577 -4.04 -21.19 19.96
C LEU A 577 -3.27 -21.01 18.65
N LYS A 578 -2.78 -19.80 18.36
CA LYS A 578 -1.95 -19.51 17.18
C LYS A 578 -0.76 -20.47 17.03
N PRO A 579 -0.01 -20.85 18.09
CA PRO A 579 1.07 -21.84 17.95
C PRO A 579 0.56 -23.22 17.50
N VAL A 580 -0.61 -23.67 18.00
CA VAL A 580 -1.22 -24.94 17.61
C VAL A 580 -1.67 -24.90 16.16
N LYS A 581 -2.32 -23.80 15.74
CA LYS A 581 -2.71 -23.59 14.35
C LYS A 581 -1.51 -23.59 13.40
N GLN A 582 -0.43 -22.90 13.78
CA GLN A 582 0.79 -22.82 12.97
C GLN A 582 1.45 -24.19 12.79
N ASP A 583 1.47 -25.03 13.83
CA ASP A 583 1.99 -26.38 13.76
C ASP A 583 1.18 -27.27 12.79
N MET A 584 -0.14 -27.29 12.95
CA MET A 584 -1.03 -28.03 12.04
C MET A 584 -0.94 -27.54 10.60
N GLN A 585 -0.93 -26.21 10.38
CA GLN A 585 -0.77 -25.61 9.06
C GLN A 585 0.56 -26.03 8.42
N GLY A 586 1.65 -26.03 9.19
CA GLY A 586 2.96 -26.49 8.73
C GLY A 586 2.95 -27.96 8.30
N ASN A 587 2.24 -28.82 9.02
CA ASN A 587 2.09 -30.22 8.65
C ASN A 587 1.24 -30.41 7.38
N ILE A 588 0.14 -29.66 7.23
CA ILE A 588 -0.68 -29.64 5.99
C ILE A 588 0.17 -29.22 4.79
N GLU A 589 0.99 -28.18 4.94
CA GLU A 589 1.88 -27.68 3.88
C GLU A 589 2.98 -28.68 3.51
N LYS A 590 3.59 -29.35 4.50
CA LYS A 590 4.55 -30.42 4.25
C LYS A 590 3.92 -31.55 3.43
N ILE A 591 2.73 -32.04 3.81
CA ILE A 591 2.01 -33.09 3.06
C ILE A 591 1.73 -32.63 1.63
N LYS A 592 1.22 -31.40 1.46
CA LYS A 592 0.87 -30.84 0.15
C LYS A 592 2.07 -30.64 -0.77
N ASN A 593 3.21 -30.24 -0.22
CA ASN A 593 4.42 -29.98 -0.99
C ASN A 593 5.22 -31.25 -1.29
N ASN A 594 5.06 -32.30 -0.48
CA ASN A 594 5.80 -33.55 -0.63
C ASN A 594 5.20 -34.48 -1.69
N PHE A 595 3.88 -34.40 -1.92
CA PHE A 595 3.19 -35.27 -2.85
C PHE A 595 2.70 -34.52 -4.09
N VAL A 596 2.81 -35.16 -5.25
CA VAL A 596 2.12 -34.72 -6.47
C VAL A 596 0.67 -35.19 -6.36
N LEU A 597 -0.26 -34.25 -6.25
CA LEU A 597 -1.67 -34.54 -5.99
C LEU A 597 -2.49 -34.58 -7.29
N ASP A 598 -3.26 -35.65 -7.47
CA ASP A 598 -4.34 -35.75 -8.44
C ASP A 598 -5.68 -36.03 -7.72
N GLU A 599 -6.80 -35.93 -8.45
CA GLU A 599 -8.15 -36.13 -7.88
C GLU A 599 -8.37 -37.53 -7.30
N ARG A 600 -7.54 -38.51 -7.67
CA ARG A 600 -7.64 -39.93 -7.24
C ARG A 600 -6.59 -40.32 -6.21
N SER A 601 -5.76 -39.38 -5.78
CA SER A 601 -4.61 -39.65 -4.92
C SER A 601 -5.05 -40.09 -3.53
N CYS A 602 -4.50 -41.22 -3.09
CA CYS A 602 -4.72 -41.78 -1.77
C CYS A 602 -3.57 -41.39 -0.83
N LEU A 603 -3.90 -40.83 0.33
CA LEU A 603 -2.91 -40.41 1.34
C LEU A 603 -2.03 -41.58 1.80
N LEU A 604 -2.65 -42.72 2.12
CA LEU A 604 -1.94 -43.89 2.67
C LEU A 604 -0.97 -44.50 1.65
N ASP A 605 -1.39 -44.62 0.39
CA ASP A 605 -0.53 -45.16 -0.68
C ASP A 605 0.67 -44.26 -0.96
N LEU A 606 0.45 -42.94 -0.94
CA LEU A 606 1.51 -41.96 -1.14
C LEU A 606 2.54 -41.99 0.00
N MET A 607 2.07 -42.12 1.25
CA MET A 607 2.95 -42.31 2.40
C MET A 607 3.74 -43.62 2.29
N LEU A 608 3.08 -44.74 1.93
CA LEU A 608 3.77 -46.03 1.76
C LEU A 608 4.85 -45.96 0.67
N LYS A 609 4.54 -45.30 -0.44
CA LYS A 609 5.48 -45.10 -1.55
C LYS A 609 6.68 -44.25 -1.14
N GLU A 610 6.45 -43.19 -0.37
CA GLU A 610 7.52 -42.34 0.16
C GLU A 610 8.44 -43.13 1.11
N THR A 611 7.86 -43.86 2.07
CA THR A 611 8.64 -44.62 3.05
C THR A 611 9.44 -45.74 2.40
N ASN A 612 8.87 -46.42 1.40
CA ASN A 612 9.58 -47.43 0.61
C ASN A 612 10.73 -46.84 -0.24
N ALA A 613 10.64 -45.56 -0.60
CA ALA A 613 11.71 -44.82 -1.29
C ALA A 613 12.75 -44.23 -0.31
N GLY A 614 12.61 -44.46 1.00
CA GLY A 614 13.51 -43.94 2.03
C GLY A 614 13.23 -42.50 2.47
N GLY A 615 12.13 -41.89 2.01
CA GLY A 615 11.65 -40.59 2.49
C GLY A 615 10.74 -40.73 3.71
N ASN A 616 10.54 -39.64 4.46
CA ASN A 616 9.68 -39.64 5.64
C ASN A 616 8.96 -38.30 5.92
N ILE A 617 9.10 -37.30 5.06
CA ILE A 617 8.63 -35.93 5.31
C ILE A 617 7.10 -35.90 5.33
N GLY A 618 6.45 -36.48 4.32
CA GLY A 618 4.99 -36.54 4.21
C GLY A 618 4.37 -37.46 5.26
N ALA A 619 4.99 -38.62 5.50
CA ALA A 619 4.56 -39.56 6.54
C ALA A 619 4.67 -38.95 7.95
N GLU A 620 5.79 -38.32 8.30
CA GLU A 620 5.97 -37.66 9.61
C GLU A 620 5.01 -36.48 9.79
N ALA A 621 4.82 -35.66 8.74
CA ALA A 621 3.85 -34.57 8.79
C ALA A 621 2.42 -35.08 8.99
N THR A 622 2.06 -36.20 8.35
CA THR A 622 0.75 -36.84 8.54
C THR A 622 0.60 -37.39 9.96
N LEU A 623 1.65 -37.97 10.55
CA LEU A 623 1.63 -38.45 11.93
C LEU A 623 1.33 -37.32 12.93
N TRP A 624 2.07 -36.21 12.83
CA TRP A 624 1.87 -35.06 13.72
C TRP A 624 0.53 -34.37 13.50
N LEU A 625 0.08 -34.24 12.26
CA LEU A 625 -1.26 -33.76 11.95
C LEU A 625 -2.32 -34.68 12.58
N ASN A 626 -2.20 -36.01 12.45
CA ASN A 626 -3.16 -36.96 13.00
C ASN A 626 -3.27 -36.89 14.53
N ARG A 627 -2.16 -36.61 15.22
CA ARG A 627 -2.13 -36.38 16.68
C ARG A 627 -2.84 -35.09 17.08
N ALA A 628 -2.66 -34.02 16.32
CA ALA A 628 -3.39 -32.77 16.53
C ALA A 628 -4.89 -32.94 16.22
N LEU A 629 -5.24 -33.71 15.19
CA LEU A 629 -6.62 -34.07 14.87
C LEU A 629 -7.28 -34.85 16.02
N LEU A 630 -6.57 -35.80 16.65
CA LEU A 630 -7.05 -36.52 17.84
C LEU A 630 -7.37 -35.57 19.01
N PHE A 631 -6.55 -34.53 19.23
CA PHE A 631 -6.84 -33.53 20.26
C PHE A 631 -8.19 -32.82 20.01
N PHE A 632 -8.47 -32.42 18.77
CA PHE A 632 -9.74 -31.79 18.43
C PHE A 632 -10.91 -32.79 18.43
N GLU A 633 -10.68 -34.04 18.03
CA GLU A 633 -11.70 -35.10 18.11
C GLU A 633 -12.18 -35.28 19.55
N LEU A 634 -11.25 -35.43 20.50
CA LEU A 634 -11.55 -35.58 21.92
C LEU A 634 -12.22 -34.32 22.49
N THR A 635 -11.78 -33.15 22.06
CA THR A 635 -12.39 -31.87 22.45
C THR A 635 -13.85 -31.81 22.03
N PHE A 636 -14.16 -32.11 20.76
CA PHE A 636 -15.53 -32.06 20.25
C PHE A 636 -16.39 -33.15 20.87
N LYS A 637 -15.86 -34.36 21.05
CA LYS A 637 -16.55 -35.45 21.73
C LYS A 637 -16.99 -35.04 23.14
N GLU A 638 -16.08 -34.49 23.94
CA GLU A 638 -16.40 -34.01 25.29
C GLU A 638 -17.45 -32.89 25.28
N ILE A 639 -17.35 -31.92 24.35
CA ILE A 639 -18.37 -30.87 24.20
C ILE A 639 -19.74 -31.48 23.89
N LEU A 640 -19.81 -32.40 22.92
CA LEU A 640 -21.05 -33.06 22.50
C LEU A 640 -21.66 -33.90 23.62
N GLU A 641 -20.85 -34.61 24.41
CA GLU A 641 -21.32 -35.35 25.60
C GLU A 641 -21.91 -34.42 26.66
N HIS A 642 -21.28 -33.27 26.91
CA HIS A 642 -21.81 -32.27 27.84
C HIS A 642 -23.11 -31.63 27.32
N LEU A 643 -23.22 -31.37 26.01
CA LEU A 643 -24.45 -30.87 25.38
C LEU A 643 -25.60 -31.87 25.54
N LYS A 644 -25.35 -33.14 25.20
CA LYS A 644 -26.32 -34.23 25.29
C LYS A 644 -26.83 -34.45 26.72
N GLU A 645 -25.94 -34.37 27.70
CA GLU A 645 -26.28 -34.50 29.13
C GLU A 645 -26.79 -33.20 29.76
N LYS A 646 -26.88 -32.11 28.99
CA LYS A 646 -27.26 -30.77 29.45
C LYS A 646 -26.40 -30.26 30.62
N ARG A 647 -25.12 -30.63 30.65
CA ARG A 647 -24.13 -30.18 31.64
C ARG A 647 -23.51 -28.86 31.23
N GLU A 648 -22.99 -28.12 32.21
CA GLU A 648 -22.22 -26.91 31.94
C GLU A 648 -20.91 -27.24 31.22
N ILE A 649 -20.61 -26.49 30.15
CA ILE A 649 -19.42 -26.71 29.33
C ILE A 649 -18.28 -25.83 29.83
N ASN A 650 -17.30 -26.45 30.46
CA ASN A 650 -16.07 -25.79 30.89
C ASN A 650 -14.93 -26.10 29.92
N MET A 651 -14.66 -25.17 29.00
CA MET A 651 -13.64 -25.33 27.95
C MET A 651 -12.23 -25.60 28.49
N LYS A 652 -11.89 -25.09 29.67
CA LYS A 652 -10.60 -25.35 30.32
C LYS A 652 -10.45 -26.82 30.72
N ILE A 653 -11.51 -27.41 31.28
CA ILE A 653 -11.52 -28.83 31.67
C ILE A 653 -11.45 -29.69 30.42
N ILE A 654 -12.29 -29.39 29.43
CA ILE A 654 -12.36 -30.13 28.17
C ILE A 654 -11.02 -30.13 27.43
N PHE A 655 -10.40 -28.97 27.22
CA PHE A 655 -9.09 -28.90 26.57
C PHE A 655 -8.01 -29.63 27.37
N ASN A 656 -8.04 -29.58 28.70
CA ASN A 656 -7.09 -30.34 29.50
C ASN A 656 -7.31 -31.85 29.33
N THR A 657 -8.54 -32.34 29.41
CA THR A 657 -8.88 -33.77 29.19
C THR A 657 -8.44 -34.25 27.81
N ALA A 658 -8.80 -33.50 26.75
CA ALA A 658 -8.41 -33.80 25.39
C ALA A 658 -6.88 -33.83 25.22
N TYR A 659 -6.17 -32.91 25.87
CA TYR A 659 -4.70 -32.87 25.84
C TYR A 659 -4.06 -34.07 26.52
N GLN A 660 -4.56 -34.47 27.70
CA GLN A 660 -4.09 -35.68 28.39
C GLN A 660 -4.25 -36.92 27.51
N GLY A 661 -5.39 -37.04 26.81
CA GLY A 661 -5.73 -38.19 25.98
C GLY A 661 -5.06 -38.25 24.60
N SER A 662 -4.36 -37.19 24.19
CA SER A 662 -3.79 -37.06 22.84
C SER A 662 -2.29 -36.73 22.85
N VAL A 663 -1.94 -35.45 22.70
CA VAL A 663 -0.58 -34.99 22.38
C VAL A 663 0.35 -34.89 23.58
N LYS A 664 -0.17 -34.90 24.82
CA LYS A 664 0.66 -34.68 26.02
C LYS A 664 1.86 -35.62 26.11
N LYS A 665 1.67 -36.91 25.78
CA LYS A 665 2.73 -37.93 25.90
C LYS A 665 3.92 -37.66 24.98
N TYR A 666 3.74 -36.84 23.95
CA TYR A 666 4.78 -36.47 22.99
C TYR A 666 5.44 -35.11 23.30
N HIS A 667 4.92 -34.37 24.27
CA HIS A 667 5.41 -33.04 24.62
C HIS A 667 6.38 -33.09 25.78
N ASN A 668 7.49 -32.36 25.66
CA ASN A 668 8.41 -32.13 26.77
C ASN A 668 7.76 -31.23 27.85
N TRP A 669 8.37 -31.20 29.03
CA TRP A 669 7.89 -30.40 30.18
C TRP A 669 7.57 -28.94 29.85
N ALA A 670 8.38 -28.28 29.02
CA ALA A 670 8.19 -26.88 28.68
C ALA A 670 6.93 -26.67 27.82
N VAL A 671 6.72 -27.52 26.81
CA VAL A 671 5.52 -27.49 25.97
C VAL A 671 4.27 -27.84 26.77
N GLN A 672 4.36 -28.81 27.69
CA GLN A 672 3.27 -29.13 28.60
C GLN A 672 2.86 -27.93 29.47
N LYS A 673 3.83 -27.14 29.97
CA LYS A 673 3.54 -25.93 30.75
C LYS A 673 2.90 -24.82 29.90
N LEU A 674 3.39 -24.60 28.69
CA LEU A 674 2.80 -23.65 27.75
C LEU A 674 1.35 -24.01 27.45
N PHE A 675 1.07 -25.29 27.19
CA PHE A 675 -0.28 -25.75 26.88
C PHE A 675 -1.26 -25.54 28.06
N MET A 676 -0.81 -25.77 29.30
CA MET A 676 -1.64 -25.49 30.48
C MET A 676 -2.03 -24.01 30.61
N VAL A 677 -1.16 -23.09 30.22
CA VAL A 677 -1.47 -21.65 30.19
C VAL A 677 -2.51 -21.35 29.11
N ILE A 678 -2.39 -21.96 27.92
CA ILE A 678 -3.36 -21.82 26.83
C ILE A 678 -4.76 -22.28 27.29
N CYS A 679 -4.85 -23.44 27.97
CA CYS A 679 -6.12 -23.92 28.52
C CYS A 679 -6.76 -22.98 29.54
N GLN A 680 -5.96 -22.30 30.36
CA GLN A 680 -6.47 -21.37 31.38
C GLN A 680 -7.09 -20.10 30.79
N LEU A 681 -6.66 -19.73 29.58
CA LEU A 681 -7.07 -18.51 28.90
C LEU A 681 -8.00 -18.80 27.70
N SER A 682 -8.53 -20.03 27.62
CA SER A 682 -9.48 -20.45 26.60
C SER A 682 -10.81 -19.67 26.72
N PRO A 683 -11.42 -19.22 25.61
CA PRO A 683 -12.73 -18.61 25.63
C PRO A 683 -13.80 -19.57 26.16
N THR A 684 -14.86 -18.99 26.71
CA THR A 684 -16.04 -19.75 27.15
C THR A 684 -16.79 -20.33 25.95
N PHE A 685 -17.52 -21.42 26.16
CA PHE A 685 -18.31 -22.04 25.10
C PHE A 685 -19.31 -21.08 24.41
N PRO A 686 -20.04 -20.20 25.13
CA PRO A 686 -20.87 -19.18 24.47
C PRO A 686 -20.08 -18.20 23.58
N GLN A 687 -18.85 -17.83 23.97
CA GLN A 687 -17.98 -16.97 23.14
C GLN A 687 -17.54 -17.68 21.86
N ILE A 688 -17.30 -19.00 21.93
CA ILE A 688 -17.00 -19.84 20.76
C ILE A 688 -18.20 -19.89 19.82
N ILE A 689 -19.39 -20.23 20.32
CA ILE A 689 -20.63 -20.28 19.52
C ILE A 689 -20.93 -18.93 18.86
N SER A 690 -20.77 -17.83 19.59
CA SER A 690 -20.92 -16.48 19.04
C SER A 690 -19.88 -16.14 17.98
N SER A 691 -18.65 -16.67 18.11
CA SER A 691 -17.57 -16.44 17.13
C SER A 691 -17.79 -17.25 15.84
N LEU A 692 -18.46 -18.40 15.95
CA LEU A 692 -18.89 -19.23 14.81
C LEU A 692 -20.13 -18.67 14.08
N GLY A 693 -20.71 -17.57 14.57
CA GLY A 693 -21.87 -16.93 13.94
C GLY A 693 -23.18 -17.70 14.11
N LEU A 694 -23.26 -18.61 15.09
CA LEU A 694 -24.44 -19.46 15.29
C LEU A 694 -25.42 -18.82 16.27
N GLU A 695 -26.70 -18.78 15.89
CA GLU A 695 -27.79 -18.25 16.72
C GLU A 695 -28.28 -19.26 17.77
N ASN A 696 -28.08 -20.57 17.54
CA ASN A 696 -28.51 -21.65 18.43
C ASN A 696 -27.44 -22.77 18.50
N ARG A 697 -27.36 -23.45 19.66
CA ARG A 697 -26.47 -24.59 19.95
C ARG A 697 -26.83 -25.85 19.17
N ASP A 698 -28.10 -26.04 18.79
CA ASP A 698 -28.55 -27.25 18.10
C ASP A 698 -27.85 -27.45 16.74
N CYS A 699 -27.63 -26.35 15.99
CA CYS A 699 -26.91 -26.37 14.72
C CYS A 699 -25.43 -26.76 14.90
N PHE A 700 -24.83 -26.32 16.01
CA PHE A 700 -23.47 -26.73 16.36
C PHE A 700 -23.42 -28.23 16.67
N GLU A 701 -24.35 -28.73 17.48
CA GLU A 701 -24.41 -30.14 17.89
C GLU A 701 -24.52 -31.08 16.68
N GLU A 702 -25.56 -30.91 15.86
CA GLU A 702 -25.81 -31.76 14.69
C GLU A 702 -24.60 -31.80 13.74
N LYS A 703 -24.07 -30.62 13.41
CA LYS A 703 -22.99 -30.52 12.43
C LYS A 703 -21.65 -31.01 12.98
N MET A 704 -21.36 -30.70 14.25
CA MET A 704 -20.14 -31.21 14.88
C MET A 704 -20.18 -32.70 15.13
N THR A 705 -21.34 -33.31 15.37
CA THR A 705 -21.46 -34.77 15.45
C THR A 705 -21.01 -35.42 14.14
N LEU A 706 -21.58 -35.01 13.01
CA LEU A 706 -21.22 -35.55 11.69
C LEU A 706 -19.74 -35.30 11.34
N PHE A 707 -19.24 -34.12 11.67
CA PHE A 707 -17.83 -33.79 11.46
C PHE A 707 -16.91 -34.67 12.30
N ASN A 708 -17.21 -34.83 13.59
CA ASN A 708 -16.39 -35.60 14.50
C ASN A 708 -16.40 -37.09 14.18
N ASP A 709 -17.55 -37.62 13.75
CA ASP A 709 -17.66 -39.01 13.29
C ASP A 709 -16.81 -39.26 12.03
N SER A 710 -16.87 -38.36 11.05
CA SER A 710 -16.04 -38.46 9.84
C SER A 710 -14.53 -38.35 10.15
N LEU A 711 -14.17 -37.46 11.08
CA LEU A 711 -12.79 -37.27 11.55
C LEU A 711 -12.27 -38.54 12.21
N HIS A 712 -13.04 -39.13 13.13
CA HIS A 712 -12.69 -40.33 13.86
C HIS A 712 -12.33 -41.49 12.92
N VAL A 713 -13.19 -41.73 11.92
CA VAL A 713 -13.00 -42.82 10.93
C VAL A 713 -11.68 -42.67 10.18
N VAL A 714 -11.40 -41.48 9.64
CA VAL A 714 -10.17 -41.21 8.87
C VAL A 714 -8.93 -41.29 9.76
N ARG A 715 -8.99 -40.69 10.95
CA ARG A 715 -7.87 -40.68 11.91
C ARG A 715 -7.51 -42.08 12.39
N CYS A 716 -8.51 -42.93 12.65
CA CYS A 716 -8.30 -44.35 13.00
C CYS A 716 -7.68 -45.14 11.86
N ALA A 717 -8.08 -44.89 10.61
CA ALA A 717 -7.45 -45.53 9.46
C ALA A 717 -5.96 -45.13 9.30
N ILE A 718 -5.63 -43.86 9.54
CA ILE A 718 -4.24 -43.38 9.53
C ILE A 718 -3.43 -44.04 10.65
N ASP A 719 -3.97 -44.13 11.88
CA ASP A 719 -3.32 -44.82 13.00
C ASP A 719 -3.05 -46.30 12.71
N ASN A 720 -4.07 -47.02 12.22
CA ASN A 720 -3.93 -48.43 11.85
C ASN A 720 -2.87 -48.59 10.76
N PHE A 721 -2.84 -47.70 9.78
CA PHE A 721 -1.79 -47.73 8.75
C PHE A 721 -0.38 -47.58 9.33
N PHE A 722 -0.15 -46.67 10.28
CA PHE A 722 1.15 -46.54 10.95
C PHE A 722 1.54 -47.82 11.72
N ILE A 723 0.57 -48.43 12.42
CA ILE A 723 0.76 -49.67 13.18
C ILE A 723 1.07 -50.84 12.25
N ASP A 724 0.23 -51.06 11.24
CA ASP A 724 0.32 -52.20 10.31
C ASP A 724 1.61 -52.20 9.49
N ASN A 725 2.15 -51.01 9.21
CA ASN A 725 3.40 -50.84 8.46
C ASN A 725 4.63 -50.63 9.36
N SER A 726 4.47 -50.72 10.69
CA SER A 726 5.55 -50.51 11.68
C SER A 726 6.32 -49.19 11.46
N LEU A 727 5.60 -48.14 11.08
CA LEU A 727 6.17 -46.82 10.81
C LEU A 727 6.17 -46.00 12.10
N PHE A 728 7.35 -45.53 12.52
CA PHE A 728 7.53 -44.68 13.71
C PHE A 728 7.09 -45.31 15.05
N CYS A 729 7.31 -46.62 15.25
CA CYS A 729 6.88 -47.39 16.43
C CYS A 729 7.30 -46.82 17.81
N ASP A 730 8.34 -45.97 17.86
CA ASP A 730 8.85 -45.34 19.09
C ASP A 730 8.49 -43.84 19.24
N ALA A 731 7.76 -43.25 18.27
CA ALA A 731 7.52 -41.81 18.21
C ALA A 731 6.17 -41.37 18.78
#